data_AF-A0A2E7AKN2-F1
#
_entry.id   AF-A0A2E7AKN2-F1
#
_cell.length_a   1.000
_cell.length_b   1.000
_cell.length_c   1.000
_cell.angle_alpha   90.00
_cell.angle_beta   90.00
_cell.angle_gamma   90.00
#
_symmetry.space_group_name_H-M   'P 1'
#
loop_
_entity.id
_entity.type
_entity.pdbx_description
1 polymer ?
#
loop_
_entity_poly.entity_id
_entity_poly.type
_entity_poly.pdbx_seq_one_letter_code
_entity_poly.pdbx_strand_id
1 'polypeptide(L)'
;MTDRGEGRYSASIPGQSGGRKVQFYVAGRDRNGGTSFIPRTGPDSHAIIPWDDGQANLDYGDCQPNNFRIVMTNADRDFLHRETEVMSNDRIGCTIIYNESEIYYNCGVRLKGSQRGRNKPVRVGFNVRFPDDQPFLGAHSVVAVDRSGAGDQFSQKEMLVKHIVSRAGNIPGMNDDLIRVIAPRSAQTGSAMLLKSKFDDEWLEHQFPDGDEGTMFEYELIYYPTSTAGGGPEDLKRPNPDSVAGVSMRSISGRRNKELYRYHWQIDNNKDADDYEPLIEMLIAMGLSGNSYRDATNELLDVDQWLRSFAVQVLCGIGDNYSSGSQHNAVFYFRPSDGKALYFPWDMDFSFNRGATSGLTPNGDLDKLLAASPANERAYYGHILDIVNTSFNSAYINEWIDHYQCFLTGNQPSLSTFRSYINTRSRHAANLINNAVTNIPYRINTPDGMETNQSFITVSGDGWVDVREIRFSGGGALPITWTDNNSWEVTVPVSPGANTITLEAVGFDGVVISRDSVDITGSSTLAPATAANFAITEFNYHPGPPTADEQIAGFLDSDAFEFIEMQNLSETQAIDLTNLAFTNGITFNFPSSTLDPGARVIVAGNEAAFIHRYGGGLPVIGQYQISNSNRLSNDGERLRLEDASGTAISDFTYNEGAPWPSSADGFGYSLVLMCPGLNDPTLPQSWRTSATVNGNANGSDTIDLATWMVTNRVLDLSFDDDGDRSASLLEFATGRDPNIFDATDEVESAIVETDGQLFAAMVFRQQIGADEISFRGESSGDLVNWTDGPLYLGRTNNGDGTSSVWFVSNRAIGTSEREFLRLEITTKP
;
A
#
# COMPACT_ATOMS: atom_id res chain seq x y z
N MET A 1 -28.54 9.93 46.91
CA MET A 1 -28.90 9.20 45.68
C MET A 1 -30.30 8.65 45.84
N THR A 2 -31.08 8.67 44.78
CA THR A 2 -32.43 8.10 44.70
C THR A 2 -32.33 6.82 43.87
N ASP A 3 -32.79 5.70 44.45
CA ASP A 3 -32.97 4.43 43.75
C ASP A 3 -34.03 4.59 42.65
N ARG A 4 -33.72 4.14 41.44
CA ARG A 4 -34.60 4.17 40.27
C ARG A 4 -35.13 2.77 39.89
N GLY A 5 -34.83 1.75 40.69
CA GLY A 5 -35.12 0.35 40.37
C GLY A 5 -34.06 -0.26 39.45
N GLU A 6 -34.08 -1.60 39.34
CA GLU A 6 -33.20 -2.37 38.42
C GLU A 6 -31.70 -2.09 38.60
N GLY A 7 -31.27 -1.75 39.82
CA GLY A 7 -29.87 -1.44 40.12
C GLY A 7 -29.40 -0.05 39.63
N ARG A 8 -30.31 0.81 39.16
CA ARG A 8 -30.00 2.18 38.71
C ARG A 8 -30.19 3.18 39.84
N TYR A 9 -29.23 4.09 40.00
CA TYR A 9 -29.28 5.17 40.97
C TYR A 9 -29.09 6.51 40.28
N SER A 10 -29.70 7.56 40.83
CA SER A 10 -29.49 8.93 40.35
C SER A 10 -29.24 9.91 41.50
N ALA A 11 -28.49 10.97 41.24
CA ALA A 11 -28.34 12.10 42.13
C ALA A 11 -28.20 13.38 41.31
N SER A 12 -28.51 14.52 41.94
CA SER A 12 -28.32 15.84 41.35
C SER A 12 -27.24 16.59 42.13
N ILE A 13 -26.25 17.13 41.43
CA ILE A 13 -25.26 18.03 42.00
C ILE A 13 -25.89 19.43 42.04
N PRO A 14 -26.01 20.08 43.21
CA PRO A 14 -26.66 21.38 43.31
C PRO A 14 -25.84 22.46 42.63
N GLY A 15 -26.54 23.45 42.07
CA GLY A 15 -25.94 24.64 41.46
C GLY A 15 -24.92 25.33 42.35
N GLN A 16 -23.82 25.81 41.77
CA GLN A 16 -22.81 26.62 42.45
C GLN A 16 -22.78 28.05 41.90
N SER A 17 -22.09 28.95 42.61
CA SER A 17 -21.79 30.28 42.07
C SER A 17 -20.87 30.18 40.84
N GLY A 18 -21.03 31.08 39.88
CA GLY A 18 -20.16 31.15 38.69
C GLY A 18 -18.65 31.20 39.03
N GLY A 19 -17.84 30.60 38.17
CA GLY A 19 -16.39 30.42 38.33
C GLY A 19 -15.96 29.34 39.33
N ARG A 20 -16.90 28.62 39.97
CA ARG A 20 -16.57 27.50 40.88
C ARG A 20 -16.26 26.23 40.10
N LYS A 21 -15.42 25.37 40.68
CA LYS A 21 -15.14 24.02 40.21
C LYS A 21 -15.59 23.03 41.27
N VAL A 22 -16.40 22.05 40.91
CA VAL A 22 -16.88 21.00 41.82
C VAL A 22 -16.33 19.67 41.36
N GLN A 23 -15.59 19.00 42.23
CA GLN A 23 -15.19 17.63 42.01
C GLN A 23 -16.23 16.67 42.62
N PHE A 24 -16.55 15.60 41.90
CA PHE A 24 -17.50 14.60 42.36
C PHE A 24 -17.00 13.19 42.08
N TYR A 25 -17.56 12.20 42.78
CA TYR A 25 -17.43 10.79 42.46
C TYR A 25 -18.64 10.05 43.05
N VAL A 26 -18.98 8.92 42.46
CA VAL A 26 -20.00 8.00 42.96
C VAL A 26 -19.28 6.80 43.55
N ALA A 27 -19.61 6.43 44.80
CA ALA A 27 -19.08 5.24 45.45
C ALA A 27 -20.21 4.23 45.66
N GLY A 28 -20.07 3.04 45.09
CA GLY A 28 -20.92 1.88 45.38
C GLY A 28 -20.23 1.00 46.41
N ARG A 29 -20.90 0.65 47.50
CA ARG A 29 -20.36 -0.24 48.53
C ARG A 29 -21.20 -1.50 48.64
N ASP A 30 -20.56 -2.66 48.52
CA ASP A 30 -21.23 -3.95 48.68
C ASP A 30 -21.44 -4.33 50.16
N ARG A 31 -22.12 -5.46 50.39
CA ARG A 31 -22.41 -5.97 51.75
C ARG A 31 -21.17 -6.47 52.49
N ASN A 32 -20.09 -6.79 51.77
CA ASN A 32 -18.81 -7.23 52.33
C ASN A 32 -17.86 -6.05 52.60
N GLY A 33 -18.28 -4.82 52.28
CA GLY A 33 -17.52 -3.60 52.47
C GLY A 33 -16.62 -3.21 51.30
N GLY A 34 -16.60 -3.99 50.21
CA GLY A 34 -15.92 -3.66 48.97
C GLY A 34 -16.52 -2.40 48.35
N THR A 35 -15.67 -1.51 47.85
CA THR A 35 -16.11 -0.23 47.25
C THR A 35 -15.63 -0.14 45.81
N SER A 36 -16.52 0.25 44.90
CA SER A 36 -16.21 0.63 43.53
C SER A 36 -16.59 2.08 43.30
N PHE A 37 -15.91 2.73 42.36
CA PHE A 37 -16.14 4.14 42.05
C PHE A 37 -16.51 4.35 40.59
N ILE A 38 -17.31 5.39 40.34
CA ILE A 38 -17.50 5.99 39.02
C ILE A 38 -17.21 7.49 39.12
N PRO A 39 -16.21 8.02 38.38
CA PRO A 39 -15.26 7.28 37.54
C PRO A 39 -14.34 6.34 38.34
N ARG A 40 -13.67 5.39 37.66
CA ARG A 40 -12.95 4.23 38.25
C ARG A 40 -11.99 4.58 39.40
N THR A 41 -11.30 5.71 39.33
CA THR A 41 -10.31 6.15 40.34
C THR A 41 -10.91 6.99 41.48
N GLY A 42 -12.23 7.19 41.49
CA GLY A 42 -12.97 7.79 42.61
C GLY A 42 -12.49 9.21 42.94
N PRO A 43 -12.05 9.49 44.18
CA PRO A 43 -11.51 10.79 44.55
C PRO A 43 -10.33 11.27 43.69
N ASP A 44 -9.59 10.37 43.05
CA ASP A 44 -8.44 10.74 42.20
C ASP A 44 -8.82 10.88 40.71
N SER A 45 -10.11 10.76 40.38
CA SER A 45 -10.62 10.87 39.00
C SER A 45 -10.49 12.24 38.37
N HIS A 46 -10.33 13.26 39.22
CA HIS A 46 -10.42 14.66 38.82
C HIS A 46 -11.68 14.93 37.99
N ALA A 47 -12.79 14.23 38.28
CA ALA A 47 -14.09 14.47 37.67
C ALA A 47 -14.66 15.79 38.17
N ILE A 48 -14.41 16.85 37.39
CA ILE A 48 -14.62 18.23 37.82
C ILE A 48 -15.60 18.91 36.87
N ILE A 49 -16.62 19.54 37.45
CA ILE A 49 -17.60 20.36 36.76
C ILE A 49 -17.24 21.84 36.98
N PRO A 50 -16.87 22.60 35.94
CA PRO A 50 -16.79 24.05 36.01
C PRO A 50 -18.19 24.66 35.94
N TRP A 51 -18.51 25.56 36.86
CA TRP A 51 -19.80 26.28 36.89
C TRP A 51 -19.66 27.66 36.26
N ASP A 52 -20.42 27.92 35.20
CA ASP A 52 -20.60 29.21 34.50
C ASP A 52 -19.46 30.22 34.72
N ASP A 53 -18.37 30.05 33.95
CA ASP A 53 -17.19 30.91 33.95
C ASP A 53 -17.15 31.89 32.77
N GLY A 54 -18.26 31.97 32.02
CA GLY A 54 -18.39 32.81 30.83
C GLY A 54 -17.50 32.39 29.64
N GLN A 55 -16.83 31.24 29.68
CA GLN A 55 -15.96 30.79 28.58
C GLN A 55 -16.67 29.91 27.55
N ALA A 56 -17.78 29.27 27.92
CA ALA A 56 -18.48 28.27 27.10
C ALA A 56 -19.14 28.87 25.83
N ASN A 57 -19.74 30.05 25.96
CA ASN A 57 -20.61 30.66 24.94
C ASN A 57 -20.02 31.93 24.32
N LEU A 58 -18.72 31.95 24.01
CA LEU A 58 -18.15 33.07 23.27
C LEU A 58 -18.59 32.98 21.81
N ASP A 59 -19.42 33.93 21.38
CA ASP A 59 -19.81 34.08 19.99
C ASP A 59 -18.66 34.71 19.19
N TYR A 60 -18.09 33.92 18.27
CA TYR A 60 -17.05 34.34 17.34
C TYR A 60 -17.62 34.69 15.95
N GLY A 61 -18.94 34.93 15.86
CA GLY A 61 -19.64 35.28 14.63
C GLY A 61 -19.73 34.08 13.68
N ASP A 62 -19.36 34.27 12.41
CA ASP A 62 -19.37 33.18 11.42
C ASP A 62 -18.30 32.11 11.68
N CYS A 63 -17.34 32.38 12.57
CA CYS A 63 -16.22 31.49 12.87
C CYS A 63 -16.50 30.74 14.17
N GLN A 64 -16.96 29.50 14.11
CA GLN A 64 -17.29 28.73 15.32
C GLN A 64 -16.23 27.64 15.55
N PRO A 65 -15.14 27.91 16.29
CA PRO A 65 -14.11 26.92 16.57
C PRO A 65 -14.60 25.88 17.57
N ASN A 66 -14.03 24.68 17.50
CA ASN A 66 -14.25 23.68 18.54
C ASN A 66 -13.59 24.12 19.86
N ASN A 67 -14.32 24.05 20.97
CA ASN A 67 -13.77 24.33 22.30
C ASN A 67 -13.10 23.08 22.86
N PHE A 68 -11.85 23.21 23.31
CA PHE A 68 -11.14 22.16 24.03
C PHE A 68 -10.79 22.67 25.43
N ARG A 69 -11.56 22.26 26.43
CA ARG A 69 -11.45 22.78 27.78
C ARG A 69 -10.72 21.81 28.70
N ILE A 70 -9.69 22.31 29.37
CA ILE A 70 -8.91 21.54 30.36
C ILE A 70 -9.28 22.04 31.76
N VAL A 71 -9.90 21.16 32.55
CA VAL A 71 -10.38 21.48 33.90
C VAL A 71 -9.57 20.72 34.94
N MET A 72 -8.97 21.44 35.87
CA MET A 72 -8.20 20.88 36.99
C MET A 72 -8.34 21.76 38.23
N THR A 73 -7.89 21.27 39.40
CA THR A 73 -7.89 22.07 40.62
C THR A 73 -6.86 23.21 40.52
N ASN A 74 -6.97 24.22 41.39
CA ASN A 74 -5.97 25.29 41.43
C ASN A 74 -4.61 24.78 41.90
N ALA A 75 -4.59 23.79 42.80
CA ALA A 75 -3.36 23.19 43.30
C ALA A 75 -2.62 22.47 42.17
N ASP A 76 -3.32 21.65 41.38
CA ASP A 76 -2.75 20.93 40.22
C ASP A 76 -2.24 21.90 39.16
N ARG A 77 -3.03 22.94 38.86
CA ARG A 77 -2.62 24.02 37.94
C ARG A 77 -1.32 24.68 38.39
N ASP A 78 -1.21 25.02 39.68
CA ASP A 78 -0.06 25.73 40.22
C ASP A 78 1.16 24.83 40.35
N PHE A 79 0.95 23.54 40.62
CA PHE A 79 2.00 22.52 40.57
C PHE A 79 2.54 22.36 39.14
N LEU A 80 1.68 22.11 38.16
CA LEU A 80 2.03 21.91 36.75
C LEU A 80 2.87 23.05 36.14
N HIS A 81 2.71 24.27 36.66
CA HIS A 81 3.38 25.46 36.16
C HIS A 81 4.42 26.03 37.14
N ARG A 82 4.79 25.27 38.17
CA ARG A 82 5.92 25.66 39.01
C ARG A 82 7.18 25.59 38.17
N GLU A 83 8.04 26.61 38.26
CA GLU A 83 9.23 26.75 37.42
C GLU A 83 10.13 25.50 37.42
N THR A 84 10.26 24.81 38.56
CA THR A 84 11.04 23.57 38.67
C THR A 84 10.31 22.33 38.14
N GLU A 85 8.98 22.41 38.00
CA GLU A 85 8.11 21.29 37.58
C GLU A 85 7.89 21.28 36.06
N VAL A 86 8.08 22.41 35.36
CA VAL A 86 7.90 22.47 33.91
C VAL A 86 8.88 21.56 33.13
N MET A 87 9.90 21.01 33.79
CA MET A 87 10.80 19.98 33.23
C MET A 87 10.15 18.59 33.13
N SER A 88 9.08 18.34 33.89
CA SER A 88 8.45 17.03 34.03
C SER A 88 7.69 16.61 32.78
N ASN A 89 7.78 15.32 32.44
CA ASN A 89 6.93 14.67 31.45
C ASN A 89 5.80 13.84 32.09
N ASP A 90 5.67 13.86 33.43
CA ASP A 90 4.58 13.19 34.12
C ASP A 90 3.25 13.90 33.86
N ARG A 91 2.19 13.11 33.76
CA ARG A 91 0.82 13.62 33.61
C ARG A 91 0.13 13.66 34.97
N ILE A 92 -0.60 14.75 35.23
CA ILE A 92 -1.47 14.90 36.39
C ILE A 92 -2.94 14.86 35.97
N GLY A 93 -3.85 14.62 36.92
CA GLY A 93 -5.27 14.44 36.63
C GLY A 93 -5.98 15.72 36.15
N CYS A 94 -6.92 15.55 35.22
CA CYS A 94 -7.82 16.60 34.75
C CYS A 94 -9.14 16.01 34.20
N THR A 95 -10.11 16.90 33.95
CA THR A 95 -11.27 16.64 33.09
C THR A 95 -11.08 17.40 31.79
N ILE A 96 -11.38 16.75 30.66
CA ILE A 96 -11.52 17.41 29.36
C ILE A 96 -12.99 17.59 29.05
N ILE A 97 -13.36 18.76 28.55
CA ILE A 97 -14.68 19.01 27.97
C ILE A 97 -14.47 19.50 26.54
N TYR A 98 -14.97 18.74 25.58
CA TYR A 98 -14.92 19.08 24.16
C TYR A 98 -16.27 19.62 23.70
N ASN A 99 -16.26 20.75 23.01
CA ASN A 99 -17.44 21.48 22.54
C ASN A 99 -18.50 21.75 23.61
N GLU A 100 -18.08 21.85 24.87
CA GLU A 100 -18.95 22.07 26.03
C GLU A 100 -20.08 21.02 26.17
N SER A 101 -19.93 19.86 25.53
CA SER A 101 -20.95 18.81 25.44
C SER A 101 -20.40 17.42 25.75
N GLU A 102 -19.22 17.09 25.23
CA GLU A 102 -18.55 15.83 25.47
C GLU A 102 -17.57 15.95 26.62
N ILE A 103 -17.67 15.05 27.60
CA ILE A 103 -16.85 15.10 28.81
C ILE A 103 -16.05 13.82 28.94
N TYR A 104 -14.77 13.99 29.23
CA TYR A 104 -13.81 12.93 29.47
C TYR A 104 -13.24 13.11 30.87
N TYR A 105 -13.51 12.14 31.74
CA TYR A 105 -12.96 12.09 33.10
C TYR A 105 -11.71 11.20 33.14
N ASN A 106 -10.96 11.22 34.25
CA ASN A 106 -9.72 10.45 34.40
C ASN A 106 -8.64 10.78 33.35
N CYS A 107 -8.70 11.94 32.70
CA CYS A 107 -7.68 12.35 31.75
C CYS A 107 -6.38 12.70 32.46
N GLY A 108 -5.25 12.38 31.84
CA GLY A 108 -3.93 12.83 32.28
C GLY A 108 -3.47 14.00 31.41
N VAL A 109 -2.97 15.08 32.00
CA VAL A 109 -2.41 16.22 31.26
C VAL A 109 -1.01 16.58 31.74
N ARG A 110 -0.14 16.94 30.79
CA ARG A 110 1.16 17.55 31.04
C ARG A 110 1.38 18.73 30.09
N LEU A 111 2.39 19.55 30.35
CA LEU A 111 2.80 20.59 29.41
C LEU A 111 3.53 19.96 28.20
N LYS A 112 3.29 20.51 27.00
CA LYS A 112 3.95 20.13 25.73
C LYS A 112 5.21 20.97 25.49
N GLY A 113 6.13 20.43 24.69
CA GLY A 113 7.27 21.15 24.11
C GLY A 113 8.54 20.97 24.94
N SER A 114 9.58 21.74 24.65
CA SER A 114 10.78 21.77 25.49
C SER A 114 10.56 22.55 26.78
N GLN A 115 11.45 22.36 27.75
CA GLN A 115 11.47 23.12 29.01
C GLN A 115 11.43 24.64 28.81
N ARG A 116 12.04 25.14 27.73
CA ARG A 116 12.01 26.57 27.36
C ARG A 116 10.58 27.01 27.08
N GLY A 117 9.87 26.28 26.22
CA GLY A 117 8.49 26.59 25.84
C GLY A 117 7.51 26.48 27.01
N ARG A 118 7.67 25.46 27.85
CA ARG A 118 6.79 25.19 29.00
C ARG A 118 6.83 26.29 30.07
N ASN A 119 7.93 27.04 30.18
CA ASN A 119 8.06 28.18 31.12
C ASN A 119 7.65 29.54 30.49
N LYS A 120 7.19 29.56 29.23
CA LYS A 120 6.85 30.78 28.49
C LYS A 120 5.35 30.82 28.20
N PRO A 121 4.56 31.68 28.87
CA PRO A 121 3.09 31.69 28.75
C PRO A 121 2.55 31.70 27.31
N VAL A 122 3.25 32.37 26.39
CA VAL A 122 2.91 32.48 24.96
C VAL A 122 3.05 31.17 24.18
N ARG A 123 3.85 30.21 24.67
CA ARG A 123 4.15 28.93 24.01
C ARG A 123 3.54 27.72 24.70
N VAL A 124 3.00 27.88 25.92
CA VAL A 124 2.51 26.73 26.70
C VAL A 124 1.38 26.02 25.95
N GLY A 125 1.68 24.79 25.52
CA GLY A 125 0.73 23.80 25.03
C GLY A 125 0.57 22.63 26.00
N PHE A 126 -0.27 21.67 25.64
CA PHE A 126 -0.65 20.55 26.49
C PHE A 126 -0.54 19.23 25.74
N ASN A 127 -0.21 18.15 26.45
CA ASN A 127 -0.35 16.79 25.95
C ASN A 127 -1.29 16.05 26.89
N VAL A 128 -2.35 15.48 26.32
CA VAL A 128 -3.50 14.94 27.04
C VAL A 128 -3.66 13.47 26.71
N ARG A 129 -3.70 12.62 27.73
CA ARG A 129 -4.04 11.20 27.63
C ARG A 129 -5.49 10.99 28.09
N PHE A 130 -6.25 10.27 27.28
CA PHE A 130 -7.62 9.87 27.57
C PHE A 130 -7.65 8.48 28.22
N PRO A 131 -8.71 8.13 28.96
CA PRO A 131 -8.82 6.79 29.52
C PRO A 131 -9.14 5.76 28.42
N ASP A 132 -8.63 4.52 28.56
CA ASP A 132 -8.73 3.46 27.55
C ASP A 132 -10.19 3.09 27.19
N ASP A 133 -11.13 3.32 28.10
CA ASP A 133 -12.57 3.07 27.91
C ASP A 133 -13.33 4.23 27.24
N GLN A 134 -12.67 5.37 27.02
CA GLN A 134 -13.25 6.53 26.34
C GLN A 134 -12.15 7.31 25.58
N PRO A 135 -11.60 6.76 24.48
CA PRO A 135 -10.66 7.48 23.63
C PRO A 135 -11.30 8.73 23.02
N PHE A 136 -10.49 9.75 22.76
CA PHE A 136 -10.97 11.01 22.18
C PHE A 136 -11.42 10.79 20.74
N LEU A 137 -12.63 11.26 20.44
CA LEU A 137 -13.31 11.02 19.15
C LEU A 137 -13.42 9.53 18.76
N GLY A 138 -13.36 8.64 19.75
CA GLY A 138 -13.49 7.19 19.53
C GLY A 138 -12.20 6.46 19.14
N ALA A 139 -11.10 7.18 18.93
CA ALA A 139 -9.86 6.63 18.36
C ALA A 139 -8.61 7.02 19.15
N HIS A 140 -8.48 8.30 19.53
CA HIS A 140 -7.19 8.82 19.98
C HIS A 140 -6.99 8.65 21.50
N SER A 141 -6.01 7.83 21.88
CA SER A 141 -5.60 7.65 23.28
C SER A 141 -4.83 8.86 23.84
N VAL A 142 -4.15 9.61 22.96
CA VAL A 142 -3.39 10.81 23.30
C VAL A 142 -3.59 11.87 22.21
N VAL A 143 -3.80 13.12 22.61
CA VAL A 143 -3.73 14.27 21.69
C VAL A 143 -2.79 15.33 22.23
N ALA A 144 -2.31 16.21 21.35
CA ALA A 144 -1.55 17.38 21.76
C ALA A 144 -2.23 18.68 21.35
N VAL A 145 -2.12 19.69 22.20
CA VAL A 145 -2.62 21.04 21.97
C VAL A 145 -1.41 21.95 21.88
N ASP A 146 -1.14 22.50 20.69
CA ASP A 146 0.01 23.34 20.42
C ASP A 146 -0.35 24.81 20.28
N ARG A 147 0.44 25.65 20.94
CA ARG A 147 0.32 27.11 20.91
C ARG A 147 1.62 27.78 20.46
N SER A 148 2.72 27.05 20.32
CA SER A 148 3.98 27.67 19.91
C SER A 148 3.97 28.06 18.44
N GLY A 149 4.70 29.15 18.14
CA GLY A 149 5.29 29.36 16.83
C GLY A 149 6.78 29.66 16.97
N ALA A 150 7.42 29.97 15.84
CA ALA A 150 8.86 30.24 15.74
C ALA A 150 9.46 31.02 16.92
N GLY A 151 10.22 30.33 17.77
CA GLY A 151 10.90 30.91 18.93
C GLY A 151 9.92 31.27 20.05
N ASP A 152 9.90 32.53 20.49
CA ASP A 152 9.01 33.06 21.54
C ASP A 152 7.69 33.64 20.98
N GLN A 153 7.22 33.11 19.84
CA GLN A 153 6.00 33.56 19.17
C GLN A 153 4.77 32.72 19.56
N PHE A 154 3.60 33.36 19.52
CA PHE A 154 2.28 32.72 19.53
C PHE A 154 1.72 32.78 18.11
N SER A 155 1.61 31.65 17.41
CA SER A 155 1.23 31.60 15.99
C SER A 155 0.77 30.21 15.59
N GLN A 156 -0.16 30.13 14.64
CA GLN A 156 -0.67 28.86 14.10
C GLN A 156 -0.44 28.72 12.59
N LYS A 157 0.59 29.39 12.07
CA LYS A 157 0.94 29.39 10.64
C LYS A 157 1.38 28.02 10.10
N GLU A 158 1.82 27.10 10.97
CA GLU A 158 2.19 25.74 10.56
C GLU A 158 1.00 24.99 9.93
N MET A 159 -0.24 25.33 10.29
CA MET A 159 -1.43 24.77 9.64
C MET A 159 -1.42 24.92 8.12
N LEU A 160 -0.87 26.03 7.60
CA LEU A 160 -0.74 26.20 6.15
C LEU A 160 0.19 25.16 5.55
N VAL A 161 1.29 24.83 6.24
CA VAL A 161 2.24 23.79 5.83
C VAL A 161 1.57 22.42 5.86
N LYS A 162 0.80 22.09 6.90
CA LYS A 162 0.05 20.82 7.00
C LYS A 162 -0.93 20.63 5.84
N HIS A 163 -1.63 21.69 5.42
CA HIS A 163 -2.53 21.66 4.26
C HIS A 163 -1.78 21.44 2.94
N ILE A 164 -0.60 22.04 2.79
CA ILE A 164 0.24 21.85 1.61
C ILE A 164 0.74 20.40 1.56
N VAL A 165 1.25 19.87 2.67
CA VAL A 165 1.70 18.47 2.80
C VAL A 165 0.57 17.50 2.45
N SER A 166 -0.61 17.67 3.06
CA SER A 166 -1.75 16.79 2.85
C SER A 166 -2.24 16.80 1.40
N ARG A 167 -2.23 17.97 0.74
CA ARG A 167 -2.66 18.11 -0.66
C ARG A 167 -1.63 17.56 -1.64
N ALA A 168 -0.35 17.76 -1.37
CA ALA A 168 0.72 17.25 -2.21
C ALA A 168 0.71 15.72 -2.26
N GLY A 169 0.35 15.04 -1.17
CA GLY A 169 0.37 13.58 -1.09
C GLY A 169 1.80 13.02 -1.13
N ASN A 170 1.95 11.73 -0.80
CA ASN A 170 3.24 11.03 -0.72
C ASN A 170 4.28 11.73 0.19
N ILE A 171 3.80 12.49 1.17
CA ILE A 171 4.60 13.12 2.20
C ILE A 171 3.92 12.78 3.54
N PRO A 172 4.62 12.13 4.47
CA PRO A 172 4.11 11.85 5.81
C PRO A 172 3.59 13.13 6.47
N GLY A 173 2.30 13.13 6.79
CA GLY A 173 1.59 14.28 7.33
C GLY A 173 0.67 13.89 8.47
N MET A 174 0.54 14.78 9.44
CA MET A 174 -0.39 14.63 10.56
C MET A 174 -1.74 15.28 10.24
N ASN A 175 -2.81 14.70 10.77
CA ASN A 175 -4.16 15.26 10.67
C ASN A 175 -4.42 16.19 11.87
N ASP A 176 -4.10 17.46 11.66
CA ASP A 176 -4.22 18.51 12.67
C ASP A 176 -5.40 19.45 12.36
N ASP A 177 -5.94 20.11 13.40
CA ASP A 177 -7.00 21.11 13.25
C ASP A 177 -6.77 22.33 14.16
N LEU A 178 -7.53 23.42 13.97
CA LEU A 178 -7.54 24.56 14.90
C LEU A 178 -8.71 24.48 15.88
N ILE A 179 -8.37 24.65 17.16
CA ILE A 179 -9.31 24.68 18.26
C ILE A 179 -9.15 25.97 19.07
N ARG A 180 -10.17 26.27 19.87
CA ARG A 180 -10.03 27.18 21.00
C ARG A 180 -9.75 26.37 22.25
N VAL A 181 -8.52 26.45 22.75
CA VAL A 181 -8.22 25.86 24.06
C VAL A 181 -8.66 26.79 25.18
N ILE A 182 -9.48 26.27 26.09
CA ILE A 182 -9.83 26.92 27.36
C ILE A 182 -8.91 26.31 28.43
N ALA A 183 -7.77 26.98 28.63
CA ALA A 183 -6.67 26.48 29.44
C ALA A 183 -6.88 26.75 30.94
N PRO A 184 -6.20 26.01 31.84
CA PRO A 184 -6.32 26.22 33.29
C PRO A 184 -5.88 27.60 33.78
N ARG A 185 -5.04 28.31 33.01
CA ARG A 185 -4.67 29.72 33.21
C ARG A 185 -5.24 30.56 32.06
N SER A 186 -5.90 31.67 32.40
CA SER A 186 -6.52 32.56 31.41
C SER A 186 -5.53 33.12 30.38
N ALA A 187 -4.28 33.38 30.79
CA ALA A 187 -3.21 33.83 29.89
C ALA A 187 -2.84 32.81 28.79
N GLN A 188 -3.32 31.57 28.90
CA GLN A 188 -3.08 30.48 27.96
C GLN A 188 -4.33 30.09 27.16
N THR A 189 -5.46 30.76 27.39
CA THR A 189 -6.70 30.54 26.65
C THR A 189 -6.65 31.26 25.31
N GLY A 190 -7.01 30.58 24.22
CA GLY A 190 -6.96 31.14 22.86
C GLY A 190 -6.94 30.06 21.78
N SER A 191 -6.53 30.43 20.56
CA SER A 191 -6.36 29.44 19.48
C SER A 191 -5.18 28.52 19.76
N ALA A 192 -5.32 27.27 19.33
CA ALA A 192 -4.30 26.24 19.37
C ALA A 192 -4.46 25.28 18.19
N MET A 193 -3.37 24.67 17.75
CA MET A 193 -3.44 23.47 16.91
C MET A 193 -3.77 22.26 17.79
N LEU A 194 -4.74 21.45 17.37
CA LEU A 194 -5.03 20.14 17.93
C LEU A 194 -4.39 19.09 17.04
N LEU A 195 -3.33 18.47 17.55
CA LEU A 195 -2.63 17.36 16.92
C LEU A 195 -3.29 16.07 17.39
N LYS A 196 -4.07 15.43 16.51
CA LYS A 196 -4.86 14.23 16.84
C LYS A 196 -4.03 12.95 16.77
N SER A 197 -3.19 12.83 15.75
CA SER A 197 -2.33 11.67 15.49
C SER A 197 -0.90 12.13 15.28
N LYS A 198 0.04 11.71 16.13
CA LYS A 198 1.44 12.18 16.16
C LYS A 198 2.39 11.12 15.56
N PHE A 199 2.06 10.59 14.38
CA PHE A 199 2.69 9.38 13.81
C PHE A 199 2.70 8.21 14.82
N ASP A 200 1.60 8.05 15.55
CA ASP A 200 1.38 6.93 16.48
C ASP A 200 1.04 5.64 15.72
N ASP A 201 0.95 4.54 16.47
CA ASP A 201 0.68 3.20 15.93
C ASP A 201 -0.60 3.18 15.08
N GLU A 202 -1.66 3.90 15.50
CA GLU A 202 -2.89 4.07 14.72
C GLU A 202 -2.61 4.69 13.34
N TRP A 203 -1.80 5.75 13.29
CA TRP A 203 -1.44 6.37 12.02
C TRP A 203 -0.60 5.42 11.16
N LEU A 204 0.42 4.78 11.75
CA LEU A 204 1.37 3.93 11.02
C LEU A 204 0.67 2.73 10.36
N GLU A 205 -0.18 2.03 11.10
CA GLU A 205 -0.92 0.85 10.63
C GLU A 205 -1.86 1.18 9.47
N HIS A 206 -2.42 2.39 9.46
CA HIS A 206 -3.27 2.86 8.38
C HIS A 206 -2.49 3.39 7.16
N GLN A 207 -1.20 3.70 7.31
CA GLN A 207 -0.38 4.20 6.20
C GLN A 207 0.48 3.11 5.54
N PHE A 208 0.92 2.11 6.29
CA PHE A 208 1.83 1.07 5.82
C PHE A 208 1.35 -0.30 6.30
N PRO A 209 1.47 -1.36 5.49
CA PRO A 209 1.24 -2.73 5.95
C PRO A 209 2.15 -3.06 7.15
N ASP A 210 1.54 -3.59 8.22
CA ASP A 210 2.19 -3.89 9.50
C ASP A 210 2.97 -2.68 10.05
N GLY A 211 2.45 -1.47 9.84
CA GLY A 211 3.18 -0.23 10.05
C GLY A 211 3.54 0.03 11.50
N ASP A 212 2.76 -0.48 12.45
CA ASP A 212 3.07 -0.35 13.87
C ASP A 212 4.30 -1.17 14.31
N GLU A 213 4.75 -2.16 13.54
CA GLU A 213 5.97 -2.93 13.79
C GLU A 213 7.26 -2.16 13.45
N GLY A 214 7.18 -1.14 12.59
CA GLY A 214 8.34 -0.34 12.18
C GLY A 214 8.90 0.50 13.33
N THR A 215 10.21 0.74 13.36
CA THR A 215 10.82 1.60 14.39
C THR A 215 10.96 3.04 13.92
N MET A 216 10.56 3.99 14.76
CA MET A 216 10.63 5.43 14.48
C MET A 216 11.62 6.13 15.41
N PHE A 217 12.48 6.97 14.86
CA PHE A 217 13.47 7.76 15.60
C PHE A 217 13.26 9.26 15.43
N GLU A 218 13.08 9.97 16.54
CA GLU A 218 13.12 11.43 16.61
C GLU A 218 14.59 11.90 16.71
N TYR A 219 15.01 12.73 15.75
CA TYR A 219 16.33 13.34 15.71
C TYR A 219 16.32 14.68 16.45
N GLU A 220 17.03 14.74 17.58
CA GLU A 220 16.89 15.85 18.53
C GLU A 220 18.22 16.30 19.19
N LEU A 221 18.23 17.54 19.66
CA LEU A 221 19.28 18.12 20.49
C LEU A 221 19.20 17.61 21.92
N ILE A 222 20.37 17.53 22.57
CA ILE A 222 20.43 17.39 24.02
C ILE A 222 20.37 18.78 24.65
N TYR A 223 19.43 18.98 25.57
CA TYR A 223 19.30 20.20 26.36
C TYR A 223 19.94 20.02 27.74
N TYR A 224 20.84 20.93 28.09
CA TYR A 224 21.61 20.92 29.34
C TYR A 224 21.29 22.17 30.19
N PRO A 225 20.39 22.07 31.19
CA PRO A 225 20.18 23.13 32.16
C PRO A 225 21.48 23.53 32.88
N THR A 226 21.78 24.83 32.91
CA THR A 226 23.04 25.35 33.50
C THR A 226 22.86 25.99 34.87
N SER A 227 21.63 25.95 35.43
CA SER A 227 21.32 26.51 36.75
C SER A 227 20.31 25.66 37.52
N THR A 228 20.29 25.84 38.85
CA THR A 228 19.42 25.11 39.77
C THR A 228 18.68 26.07 40.72
N ALA A 229 17.67 25.57 41.41
CA ALA A 229 16.84 26.37 42.30
C ALA A 229 17.60 26.86 43.54
N GLY A 230 18.43 26.01 44.14
CA GLY A 230 19.23 26.29 45.34
C GLY A 230 20.70 26.64 45.09
N GLY A 231 21.17 26.55 43.84
CA GLY A 231 22.55 26.87 43.44
C GLY A 231 23.55 25.72 43.55
N GLY A 232 23.18 24.60 44.19
CA GLY A 232 23.95 23.36 44.21
C GLY A 232 23.70 22.48 42.99
N PRO A 233 24.63 21.57 42.64
CA PRO A 233 24.50 20.69 41.48
C PRO A 233 23.37 19.66 41.60
N GLU A 234 23.02 19.24 42.82
CA GLU A 234 21.95 18.26 43.10
C GLU A 234 20.57 18.90 43.29
N ASP A 235 20.48 20.24 43.29
CA ASP A 235 19.20 20.93 43.41
C ASP A 235 18.35 20.78 42.13
N LEU A 236 17.03 20.98 42.29
CA LEU A 236 16.09 20.99 41.18
C LEU A 236 16.55 21.94 40.06
N LYS A 237 16.58 21.44 38.83
CA LYS A 237 17.05 22.20 37.66
C LYS A 237 16.06 23.31 37.31
N ARG A 238 16.59 24.44 36.82
CA ARG A 238 15.79 25.50 36.21
C ARG A 238 15.72 25.26 34.70
N PRO A 239 14.58 25.55 34.05
CA PRO A 239 14.40 25.33 32.61
C PRO A 239 15.26 26.26 31.74
N ASN A 240 15.76 27.37 32.31
CA ASN A 240 16.62 28.34 31.64
C ASN A 240 17.49 29.07 32.70
N PRO A 241 18.75 29.44 32.40
CA PRO A 241 19.50 29.18 31.16
C PRO A 241 19.88 27.71 30.96
N ASP A 242 20.13 27.36 29.70
CA ASP A 242 20.53 26.04 29.23
C ASP A 242 21.48 26.16 28.02
N SER A 243 22.15 25.06 27.67
CA SER A 243 22.92 24.91 26.43
C SER A 243 22.40 23.71 25.65
N VAL A 244 22.64 23.69 24.34
CA VAL A 244 22.22 22.59 23.46
C VAL A 244 23.41 21.97 22.75
N ALA A 245 23.35 20.66 22.50
CA ALA A 245 24.31 19.95 21.66
C ALA A 245 23.58 19.08 20.65
N GLY A 246 24.01 19.12 19.40
CA GLY A 246 23.54 18.25 18.32
C GLY A 246 24.70 17.44 17.75
N VAL A 247 24.35 16.48 16.89
CA VAL A 247 25.30 15.65 16.11
C VAL A 247 24.93 15.75 14.64
N SER A 248 25.84 15.49 13.72
CA SER A 248 25.48 15.38 12.30
C SER A 248 24.77 14.06 12.01
N MET A 249 24.12 13.97 10.84
CA MET A 249 23.48 12.77 10.29
C MET A 249 24.52 11.71 9.85
N ARG A 250 25.37 11.27 10.78
CA ARG A 250 26.54 10.42 10.53
C ARG A 250 26.77 9.45 11.68
N SER A 251 27.36 8.29 11.38
CA SER A 251 27.80 7.36 12.42
C SER A 251 28.93 7.97 13.27
N ILE A 252 28.96 7.61 14.56
CA ILE A 252 29.98 8.11 15.48
C ILE A 252 31.25 7.27 15.30
N SER A 253 32.11 7.69 14.37
CA SER A 253 33.36 7.01 13.98
C SER A 253 33.18 5.53 13.59
N GLY A 254 32.07 5.19 12.91
CA GLY A 254 31.78 3.82 12.47
C GLY A 254 31.48 2.84 13.61
N ARG A 255 31.25 3.33 14.83
CA ARG A 255 30.97 2.49 16.00
C ARG A 255 29.51 2.04 15.97
N ARG A 256 29.27 0.76 16.22
CA ARG A 256 27.92 0.17 16.37
C ARG A 256 27.41 0.14 17.82
N ASN A 257 28.03 0.91 18.73
CA ASN A 257 27.56 0.97 20.12
C ASN A 257 26.32 1.86 20.23
N LYS A 258 25.14 1.25 20.39
CA LYS A 258 23.85 1.96 20.50
C LYS A 258 23.81 3.04 21.58
N GLU A 259 24.56 2.89 22.67
CA GLU A 259 24.61 3.87 23.77
C GLU A 259 25.09 5.25 23.33
N LEU A 260 25.82 5.35 22.21
CA LEU A 260 26.28 6.62 21.65
C LEU A 260 25.17 7.40 20.92
N TYR A 261 24.07 6.74 20.57
CA TYR A 261 23.01 7.29 19.73
C TYR A 261 21.77 7.70 20.52
N ARG A 262 21.47 7.02 21.64
CA ARG A 262 20.23 7.16 22.43
C ARG A 262 19.74 8.57 22.71
N TYR A 263 20.67 9.49 22.95
CA TYR A 263 20.31 10.84 23.38
C TYR A 263 19.94 11.77 22.21
N HIS A 264 20.50 11.53 21.02
CA HIS A 264 20.23 12.33 19.82
C HIS A 264 19.20 11.70 18.89
N TRP A 265 18.97 10.40 19.07
CA TRP A 265 18.09 9.59 18.25
C TRP A 265 17.15 8.81 19.18
N GLN A 266 16.02 9.43 19.50
CA GLN A 266 15.08 8.89 20.46
C GLN A 266 14.12 7.97 19.73
N ILE A 267 14.07 6.70 20.11
CA ILE A 267 13.02 5.80 19.64
C ILE A 267 11.68 6.36 20.14
N ASP A 268 10.67 6.48 19.27
CA ASP A 268 9.37 7.08 19.62
C ASP A 268 8.26 6.04 19.85
N ASN A 269 8.26 4.95 19.07
CA ASN A 269 7.43 3.75 19.20
C ASN A 269 8.29 2.50 19.41
N ASN A 270 7.75 1.36 19.83
CA ASN A 270 8.53 0.11 20.00
C ASN A 270 9.79 0.24 20.89
N LYS A 271 9.75 1.16 21.87
CA LYS A 271 10.88 1.53 22.75
C LYS A 271 11.51 0.34 23.48
N ASP A 272 10.71 -0.65 23.85
CA ASP A 272 11.17 -1.81 24.62
C ASP A 272 12.06 -2.75 23.80
N ALA A 273 11.94 -2.74 22.46
CA ALA A 273 12.81 -3.49 21.57
C ALA A 273 14.27 -2.99 21.64
N ASP A 274 14.43 -1.67 21.85
CA ASP A 274 15.72 -1.04 22.06
C ASP A 274 16.74 -1.35 20.93
N ASP A 275 16.22 -1.44 19.72
CA ASP A 275 16.98 -1.72 18.51
C ASP A 275 17.36 -0.42 17.81
N TYR A 276 18.67 -0.25 17.59
CA TYR A 276 19.27 0.91 16.94
C TYR A 276 19.98 0.53 15.65
N GLU A 277 19.99 -0.76 15.28
CA GLU A 277 20.81 -1.25 14.17
C GLU A 277 20.40 -0.61 12.82
N PRO A 278 19.11 -0.55 12.44
CA PRO A 278 18.71 0.06 11.17
C PRO A 278 19.15 1.54 11.07
N LEU A 279 19.03 2.28 12.18
CA LEU A 279 19.49 3.66 12.27
C LEU A 279 21.01 3.77 12.11
N ILE A 280 21.77 2.92 12.78
CA ILE A 280 23.24 2.95 12.70
C ILE A 280 23.70 2.67 11.27
N GLU A 281 23.07 1.73 10.57
CA GLU A 281 23.37 1.41 9.17
C GLU A 281 23.05 2.58 8.24
N MET A 282 21.88 3.20 8.41
CA MET A 282 21.52 4.43 7.71
C MET A 282 22.57 5.54 7.93
N LEU A 283 22.99 5.77 9.18
CA LEU A 283 23.98 6.80 9.52
C LEU A 283 25.39 6.49 9.01
N ILE A 284 25.75 5.21 8.84
CA ILE A 284 26.98 4.80 8.17
C ILE A 284 26.88 5.14 6.68
N ALA A 285 25.80 4.75 6.01
CA ALA A 285 25.57 5.05 4.60
C ALA A 285 25.60 6.55 4.32
N MET A 286 24.96 7.36 5.17
CA MET A 286 24.99 8.82 5.09
C MET A 286 26.41 9.40 5.17
N GLY A 287 27.37 8.69 5.78
CA GLY A 287 28.79 9.04 5.84
C GLY A 287 29.66 8.66 4.65
N LEU A 288 29.17 7.86 3.71
CA LEU A 288 29.93 7.39 2.54
C LEU A 288 30.13 8.51 1.48
N SER A 289 30.74 8.21 0.34
CA SER A 289 30.85 9.15 -0.78
C SER A 289 30.87 8.45 -2.15
N GLY A 290 30.63 9.21 -3.22
CA GLY A 290 30.63 8.69 -4.59
C GLY A 290 29.63 7.53 -4.79
N ASN A 291 30.01 6.54 -5.60
CA ASN A 291 29.14 5.39 -5.91
C ASN A 291 28.72 4.62 -4.65
N SER A 292 29.63 4.44 -3.69
CA SER A 292 29.29 3.74 -2.43
C SER A 292 28.19 4.44 -1.63
N TYR A 293 28.13 5.78 -1.68
CA TYR A 293 27.04 6.52 -1.08
C TYR A 293 25.73 6.27 -1.81
N ARG A 294 25.73 6.45 -3.14
CA ARG A 294 24.55 6.25 -3.99
C ARG A 294 23.95 4.86 -3.78
N ASP A 295 24.79 3.82 -3.89
CA ASP A 295 24.35 2.43 -3.84
C ASP A 295 23.76 2.11 -2.45
N ALA A 296 24.45 2.50 -1.37
CA ALA A 296 23.96 2.29 0.00
C ALA A 296 22.68 3.09 0.31
N THR A 297 22.55 4.33 -0.19
CA THR A 297 21.31 5.10 0.02
C THR A 297 20.14 4.56 -0.79
N ASN A 298 20.37 4.02 -1.98
CA ASN A 298 19.30 3.40 -2.77
C ASN A 298 18.79 2.11 -2.12
N GLU A 299 19.67 1.39 -1.43
CA GLU A 299 19.33 0.20 -0.64
C GLU A 299 18.54 0.58 0.63
N LEU A 300 19.06 1.53 1.42
CA LEU A 300 18.56 1.79 2.78
C LEU A 300 17.51 2.89 2.89
N LEU A 301 17.39 3.79 1.90
CA LEU A 301 16.46 4.93 1.95
C LEU A 301 15.38 4.81 0.88
N ASP A 302 14.19 5.30 1.20
CA ASP A 302 13.23 5.71 0.17
C ASP A 302 13.63 7.11 -0.34
N VAL A 303 14.61 7.14 -1.26
CA VAL A 303 15.24 8.39 -1.72
C VAL A 303 14.22 9.35 -2.33
N ASP A 304 13.26 8.86 -3.13
CA ASP A 304 12.22 9.68 -3.74
C ASP A 304 11.35 10.35 -2.66
N GLN A 305 10.92 9.58 -1.65
CA GLN A 305 10.15 10.11 -0.53
C GLN A 305 10.95 11.15 0.29
N TRP A 306 12.26 10.93 0.50
CA TRP A 306 13.13 11.91 1.15
C TRP A 306 13.20 13.22 0.36
N LEU A 307 13.43 13.14 -0.95
CA LEU A 307 13.50 14.31 -1.84
C LEU A 307 12.19 15.09 -1.83
N ARG A 308 11.04 14.41 -1.82
CA ARG A 308 9.72 15.05 -1.71
C ARG A 308 9.52 15.75 -0.37
N SER A 309 9.95 15.12 0.73
CA SER A 309 9.92 15.72 2.07
C SER A 309 10.86 16.92 2.21
N PHE A 310 12.03 16.90 1.57
CA PHE A 310 12.87 18.10 1.45
C PHE A 310 12.16 19.19 0.66
N ALA A 311 11.56 18.86 -0.49
CA ALA A 311 10.95 19.82 -1.40
C ALA A 311 9.89 20.69 -0.71
N VAL A 312 8.96 20.08 0.03
CA VAL A 312 7.89 20.83 0.73
C VAL A 312 8.43 21.73 1.83
N GLN A 313 9.42 21.26 2.60
CA GLN A 313 9.99 22.03 3.70
C GLN A 313 10.84 23.21 3.18
N VAL A 314 11.59 22.99 2.11
CA VAL A 314 12.37 24.04 1.43
C VAL A 314 11.44 25.08 0.77
N LEU A 315 10.32 24.66 0.19
CA LEU A 315 9.31 25.57 -0.36
C LEU A 315 8.66 26.41 0.73
N CYS A 316 8.26 25.78 1.84
CA CYS A 316 7.69 26.46 3.00
C CYS A 316 8.72 27.29 3.79
N GLY A 317 10.00 27.22 3.42
CA GLY A 317 11.06 28.03 4.02
C GLY A 317 11.26 27.74 5.50
N ILE A 318 11.19 26.46 5.90
CA ILE A 318 11.43 26.07 7.29
C ILE A 318 12.87 26.44 7.69
N GLY A 319 13.02 27.05 8.86
CA GLY A 319 14.27 27.67 9.29
C GLY A 319 15.03 26.95 10.40
N ASP A 320 14.40 26.05 11.13
CA ASP A 320 14.97 25.40 12.33
C ASP A 320 14.71 23.90 12.34
N ASN A 321 15.13 23.24 11.26
CA ASN A 321 15.04 21.78 11.17
C ASN A 321 16.08 21.17 10.24
N TYR A 322 16.11 19.85 10.18
CA TYR A 322 17.05 19.11 9.35
C TYR A 322 17.04 19.58 7.88
N SER A 323 15.87 19.82 7.29
CA SER A 323 15.77 20.31 5.89
C SER A 323 16.52 21.61 5.65
N SER A 324 16.67 22.44 6.68
CA SER A 324 17.35 23.72 6.65
C SER A 324 18.83 23.66 7.05
N GLY A 325 19.33 22.47 7.42
CA GLY A 325 20.70 22.23 7.86
C GLY A 325 20.90 22.20 9.39
N SER A 326 19.82 22.30 10.18
CA SER A 326 19.90 22.13 11.63
C SER A 326 20.09 20.65 12.03
N GLN A 327 20.59 20.42 13.23
CA GLN A 327 20.93 19.07 13.74
C GLN A 327 19.81 18.43 14.58
N HIS A 328 18.55 18.66 14.20
CA HIS A 328 17.36 18.17 14.89
C HIS A 328 16.10 18.40 14.05
N ASN A 329 14.93 18.14 14.64
CA ASN A 329 13.61 18.37 14.06
C ASN A 329 13.39 17.56 12.78
N ALA A 330 13.66 16.26 12.88
CA ALA A 330 13.32 15.27 11.86
C ALA A 330 12.91 13.97 12.53
N VAL A 331 12.07 13.20 11.84
CA VAL A 331 11.70 11.86 12.25
C VAL A 331 12.10 10.89 11.14
N PHE A 332 12.71 9.76 11.50
CA PHE A 332 13.10 8.70 10.57
C PHE A 332 12.40 7.41 10.96
N TYR A 333 11.61 6.88 10.03
CA TYR A 333 10.82 5.67 10.23
C TYR A 333 11.29 4.55 9.31
N PHE A 334 11.52 3.36 9.85
CA PHE A 334 11.98 2.19 9.11
C PHE A 334 10.78 1.31 8.76
N ARG A 335 10.40 1.31 7.47
CA ARG A 335 9.18 0.65 6.97
C ARG A 335 9.35 -0.88 6.97
N PRO A 336 8.47 -1.65 7.63
CA PRO A 336 8.61 -3.11 7.72
C PRO A 336 8.61 -3.84 6.37
N SER A 337 7.82 -3.36 5.40
CA SER A 337 7.65 -4.04 4.11
C SER A 337 8.93 -4.18 3.28
N ASP A 338 9.89 -3.26 3.43
CA ASP A 338 11.13 -3.26 2.65
C ASP A 338 12.38 -2.81 3.43
N GLY A 339 12.24 -2.52 4.73
CA GLY A 339 13.32 -2.07 5.60
C GLY A 339 13.82 -0.64 5.34
N LYS A 340 13.24 0.09 4.38
CA LYS A 340 13.75 1.41 3.98
C LYS A 340 13.39 2.48 4.98
N ALA A 341 14.32 3.41 5.20
CA ALA A 341 14.11 4.58 6.03
C ALA A 341 13.35 5.67 5.25
N LEU A 342 12.26 6.16 5.83
CA LEU A 342 11.50 7.33 5.38
C LEU A 342 11.84 8.55 6.23
N TYR A 343 11.78 9.73 5.61
CA TYR A 343 11.97 11.02 6.28
C TYR A 343 10.62 11.69 6.51
N PHE A 344 10.21 11.79 7.77
CA PHE A 344 8.96 12.41 8.18
C PHE A 344 9.23 13.89 8.56
N PRO A 345 8.59 14.86 7.88
CA PRO A 345 8.71 16.27 8.24
C PRO A 345 8.25 16.54 9.68
N TRP A 346 9.10 17.20 10.46
CA TRP A 346 8.87 17.46 11.88
C TRP A 346 9.09 18.91 12.28
N ASP A 347 8.34 19.34 13.29
CA ASP A 347 8.42 20.66 13.95
C ASP A 347 8.61 21.82 12.96
N MET A 348 7.54 22.12 12.21
CA MET A 348 7.59 23.06 11.07
C MET A 348 7.04 24.46 11.44
N ASP A 349 7.05 24.81 12.72
CA ASP A 349 6.54 26.08 13.25
C ASP A 349 7.45 27.28 12.89
N PHE A 350 8.73 27.02 12.60
CA PHE A 350 9.68 27.92 11.93
C PHE A 350 9.45 28.06 10.41
N SER A 351 8.20 27.92 9.98
CA SER A 351 7.75 28.12 8.61
C SER A 351 7.82 29.58 8.14
N PHE A 352 8.00 29.75 6.83
CA PHE A 352 8.15 31.04 6.15
C PHE A 352 9.28 31.91 6.75
N ASN A 353 10.30 31.28 7.35
CA ASN A 353 11.42 31.94 7.99
C ASN A 353 12.50 32.31 6.98
N ARG A 354 12.83 31.39 6.07
CA ARG A 354 13.73 31.66 4.94
C ARG A 354 13.02 32.55 3.93
N GLY A 355 13.78 33.46 3.29
CA GLY A 355 13.22 34.42 2.35
C GLY A 355 12.55 33.76 1.14
N ALA A 356 11.51 34.41 0.60
CA ALA A 356 10.79 33.89 -0.57
C ALA A 356 11.70 33.71 -1.81
N THR A 357 12.85 34.39 -1.84
CA THR A 357 13.87 34.31 -2.90
C THR A 357 15.15 33.57 -2.48
N SER A 358 15.09 32.72 -1.45
CA SER A 358 16.23 31.87 -1.05
C SER A 358 16.47 30.72 -2.05
N GLY A 359 17.65 30.09 -2.00
CA GLY A 359 17.93 28.90 -2.82
C GLY A 359 17.00 27.70 -2.55
N LEU A 360 17.07 26.70 -3.42
CA LEU A 360 16.32 25.45 -3.29
C LEU A 360 17.13 24.31 -2.65
N THR A 361 18.41 24.50 -2.31
CA THR A 361 19.21 23.45 -1.67
C THR A 361 19.96 23.99 -0.44
N PRO A 362 19.26 24.24 0.68
CA PRO A 362 19.86 24.86 1.85
C PRO A 362 20.65 23.88 2.74
N ASN A 363 20.64 22.58 2.43
CA ASN A 363 21.18 21.51 3.27
C ASN A 363 22.22 20.69 2.46
N GLY A 364 23.37 20.41 3.08
CA GLY A 364 24.48 19.71 2.41
C GLY A 364 24.27 18.20 2.21
N ASP A 365 23.41 17.55 3.00
CA ASP A 365 22.99 16.17 2.76
C ASP A 365 22.03 16.09 1.57
N LEU A 366 21.12 17.06 1.42
CA LEU A 366 20.31 17.22 0.22
C LEU A 366 21.21 17.41 -1.00
N ASP A 367 22.16 18.35 -0.98
CA ASP A 367 23.12 18.55 -2.09
C ASP A 367 23.83 17.24 -2.48
N LYS A 368 24.18 16.42 -1.48
CA LYS A 368 24.83 15.14 -1.69
C LYS A 368 23.90 14.08 -2.30
N LEU A 369 22.64 14.03 -1.89
CA LEU A 369 21.61 13.17 -2.50
C LEU A 369 21.39 13.54 -3.98
N LEU A 370 21.30 14.83 -4.29
CA LEU A 370 21.15 15.31 -5.67
C LEU A 370 22.38 14.96 -6.51
N ALA A 371 23.58 15.17 -5.97
CA ALA A 371 24.83 14.86 -6.66
C ALA A 371 25.09 13.34 -6.84
N ALA A 372 24.33 12.47 -6.16
CA ALA A 372 24.51 11.03 -6.24
C ALA A 372 24.01 10.44 -7.57
N SER A 373 23.01 11.07 -8.21
CA SER A 373 22.45 10.62 -9.48
C SER A 373 21.65 11.74 -10.18
N PRO A 374 21.73 11.88 -11.52
CA PRO A 374 20.84 12.76 -12.27
C PRO A 374 19.36 12.49 -12.02
N ALA A 375 19.00 11.22 -11.77
CA ALA A 375 17.63 10.84 -11.42
C ALA A 375 17.16 11.52 -10.12
N ASN A 376 18.02 11.63 -9.11
CA ASN A 376 17.70 12.27 -7.83
C ASN A 376 17.53 13.79 -8.02
N GLU A 377 18.45 14.42 -8.76
CA GLU A 377 18.37 15.85 -9.04
C GLU A 377 17.06 16.22 -9.76
N ARG A 378 16.71 15.44 -10.79
CA ARG A 378 15.47 15.63 -11.54
C ARG A 378 14.23 15.34 -10.69
N ALA A 379 14.21 14.24 -9.92
CA ALA A 379 13.09 13.91 -9.04
C ALA A 379 12.82 15.03 -8.04
N TYR A 380 13.86 15.60 -7.42
CA TYR A 380 13.73 16.72 -6.49
C TYR A 380 13.09 17.96 -7.13
N TYR A 381 13.60 18.40 -8.27
CA TYR A 381 13.05 19.56 -8.97
C TYR A 381 11.66 19.31 -9.54
N GLY A 382 11.39 18.08 -9.99
CA GLY A 382 10.06 17.62 -10.37
C GLY A 382 9.06 17.69 -9.21
N HIS A 383 9.44 17.22 -8.01
CA HIS A 383 8.62 17.37 -6.80
C HIS A 383 8.36 18.82 -6.44
N ILE A 384 9.36 19.70 -6.53
CA ILE A 384 9.14 21.14 -6.28
C ILE A 384 8.15 21.71 -7.29
N LEU A 385 8.30 21.38 -8.57
CA LEU A 385 7.41 21.84 -9.64
C LEU A 385 5.98 21.36 -9.41
N ASP A 386 5.81 20.09 -9.12
CA ASP A 386 4.54 19.46 -8.78
C ASP A 386 3.88 20.13 -7.57
N ILE A 387 4.59 20.26 -6.45
CA ILE A 387 4.07 20.91 -5.23
C ILE A 387 3.67 22.36 -5.53
N VAL A 388 4.48 23.11 -6.28
CA VAL A 388 4.13 24.48 -6.69
C VAL A 388 2.84 24.50 -7.52
N ASN A 389 2.66 23.56 -8.44
CA ASN A 389 1.49 23.53 -9.32
C ASN A 389 0.22 23.03 -8.61
N THR A 390 0.35 22.19 -7.57
CA THR A 390 -0.79 21.51 -6.95
C THR A 390 -1.22 22.06 -5.60
N SER A 391 -0.28 22.48 -4.75
CA SER A 391 -0.54 22.75 -3.32
C SER A 391 0.12 24.02 -2.79
N PHE A 392 1.35 24.35 -3.21
CA PHE A 392 2.06 25.58 -2.86
C PHE A 392 1.74 26.70 -3.87
N ASN A 393 0.46 27.04 -4.01
CA ASN A 393 0.03 28.15 -4.87
C ASN A 393 -1.18 28.89 -4.29
N SER A 394 -1.39 30.10 -4.81
CA SER A 394 -2.49 30.96 -4.39
C SER A 394 -3.87 30.37 -4.68
N ALA A 395 -4.04 29.50 -5.68
CA ALA A 395 -5.36 28.95 -6.00
C ALA A 395 -5.84 28.01 -4.88
N TYR A 396 -4.95 27.17 -4.36
CA TYR A 396 -5.26 26.25 -3.27
C TYR A 396 -5.19 26.91 -1.89
N ILE A 397 -4.07 27.54 -1.54
CA ILE A 397 -3.82 27.93 -0.14
C ILE A 397 -4.68 29.10 0.33
N ASN A 398 -5.21 29.91 -0.59
CA ASN A 398 -6.00 31.09 -0.25
C ASN A 398 -7.30 30.71 0.47
N GLU A 399 -7.92 29.60 0.09
CA GLU A 399 -9.12 29.07 0.75
C GLU A 399 -8.85 28.77 2.22
N TRP A 400 -7.77 28.05 2.52
CA TRP A 400 -7.35 27.72 3.89
C TRP A 400 -6.92 28.94 4.69
N ILE A 401 -6.25 29.90 4.04
CA ILE A 401 -5.92 31.19 4.68
C ILE A 401 -7.20 31.89 5.12
N ASP A 402 -8.21 32.02 4.24
CA ASP A 402 -9.47 32.69 4.59
C ASP A 402 -10.24 31.92 5.68
N HIS A 403 -10.30 30.59 5.55
CA HIS A 403 -10.96 29.71 6.52
C HIS A 403 -10.43 29.92 7.95
N TYR A 404 -9.11 29.84 8.15
CA TYR A 404 -8.55 29.97 9.50
C TYR A 404 -8.33 31.41 9.96
N GLN A 405 -8.08 32.35 9.04
CA GLN A 405 -7.88 33.76 9.39
C GLN A 405 -9.08 34.34 10.13
N CYS A 406 -10.28 33.85 9.82
CA CYS A 406 -11.50 34.31 10.44
C CYS A 406 -11.52 34.04 11.97
N PHE A 407 -10.87 32.95 12.43
CA PHE A 407 -10.71 32.62 13.85
C PHE A 407 -9.49 33.30 14.49
N LEU A 408 -8.40 33.48 13.75
CA LEU A 408 -7.14 34.03 14.25
C LEU A 408 -7.18 35.57 14.34
N THR A 409 -7.91 36.10 15.33
CA THR A 409 -8.03 37.54 15.61
C THR A 409 -7.11 37.99 16.76
N GLY A 410 -6.71 39.28 16.78
CA GLY A 410 -5.92 39.87 17.86
C GLY A 410 -4.40 39.89 17.63
N ASN A 411 -3.61 39.49 18.63
CA ASN A 411 -2.14 39.64 18.64
C ASN A 411 -1.37 38.57 17.84
N GLN A 412 -2.04 37.75 17.04
CA GLN A 412 -1.41 36.71 16.23
C GLN A 412 -1.01 37.24 14.84
N PRO A 413 0.07 36.70 14.24
CA PRO A 413 0.38 36.98 12.84
C PRO A 413 -0.79 36.59 11.94
N SER A 414 -1.31 37.55 11.20
CA SER A 414 -2.36 37.33 10.20
C SER A 414 -1.86 36.37 9.12
N LEU A 415 -2.53 35.24 8.91
CA LEU A 415 -2.17 34.28 7.85
C LEU A 415 -2.20 34.91 6.45
N SER A 416 -3.02 35.93 6.26
CA SER A 416 -3.09 36.68 5.00
C SER A 416 -1.75 37.32 4.59
N THR A 417 -0.81 37.54 5.51
CA THR A 417 0.52 38.08 5.17
C THR A 417 1.35 37.10 4.34
N PHE A 418 1.06 35.79 4.41
CA PHE A 418 1.80 34.76 3.67
C PHE A 418 1.36 34.61 2.21
N ARG A 419 0.25 35.25 1.79
CA ARG A 419 -0.19 35.26 0.37
C ARG A 419 0.90 35.77 -0.57
N SER A 420 1.55 36.89 -0.20
CA SER A 420 2.62 37.48 -1.00
C SER A 420 3.89 36.61 -0.99
N TYR A 421 4.20 35.98 0.16
CA TYR A 421 5.31 35.04 0.28
C TYR A 421 5.14 33.88 -0.70
N ILE A 422 4.00 33.18 -0.64
CA ILE A 422 3.74 31.96 -1.42
C ILE A 422 3.78 32.28 -2.92
N ASN A 423 3.12 33.35 -3.36
CA ASN A 423 3.15 33.78 -4.77
C ASN A 423 4.58 34.12 -5.25
N THR A 424 5.37 34.80 -4.43
CA THR A 424 6.76 35.14 -4.78
C THR A 424 7.64 33.89 -4.81
N ARG A 425 7.50 33.02 -3.82
CA ARG A 425 8.29 31.79 -3.65
C ARG A 425 8.01 30.77 -4.74
N SER A 426 6.74 30.57 -5.10
CA SER A 426 6.32 29.69 -6.21
C SER A 426 6.98 30.10 -7.54
N ARG A 427 6.86 31.38 -7.93
CA ARG A 427 7.48 31.90 -9.17
C ARG A 427 9.00 31.83 -9.12
N HIS A 428 9.59 32.13 -7.97
CA HIS A 428 11.04 32.06 -7.83
C HIS A 428 11.56 30.62 -7.91
N ALA A 429 10.87 29.66 -7.29
CA ALA A 429 11.21 28.25 -7.37
C ALA A 429 11.15 27.73 -8.82
N ALA A 430 10.10 28.05 -9.57
CA ALA A 430 10.01 27.71 -11.00
C ALA A 430 11.17 28.28 -11.82
N ASN A 431 11.58 29.52 -11.55
CA ASN A 431 12.75 30.12 -12.21
C ASN A 431 14.06 29.43 -11.83
N LEU A 432 14.24 29.03 -10.56
CA LEU A 432 15.43 28.30 -10.13
C LEU A 432 15.49 26.90 -10.74
N ILE A 433 14.36 26.21 -10.88
CA ILE A 433 14.28 24.93 -11.60
C ILE A 433 14.75 25.09 -13.05
N ASN A 434 14.23 26.09 -13.78
CA ASN A 434 14.64 26.35 -15.17
C ASN A 434 16.14 26.67 -15.32
N ASN A 435 16.77 27.21 -14.27
CA ASN A 435 18.21 27.49 -14.27
C ASN A 435 19.05 26.25 -13.93
N ALA A 436 18.50 25.35 -13.10
CA ALA A 436 19.17 24.11 -12.69
C ALA A 436 19.09 23.04 -13.77
N VAL A 437 17.91 22.89 -14.39
CA VAL A 437 17.65 21.94 -15.47
C VAL A 437 16.98 22.66 -16.63
N THR A 438 17.68 22.72 -17.76
CA THR A 438 17.21 23.40 -18.97
C THR A 438 15.87 22.83 -19.42
N ASN A 439 14.87 23.70 -19.59
CA ASN A 439 13.56 23.31 -20.10
C ASN A 439 13.65 22.91 -21.58
N ILE A 440 13.39 21.64 -21.87
CA ILE A 440 13.40 21.06 -23.22
C ILE A 440 12.15 20.20 -23.45
N PRO A 441 11.65 20.12 -24.69
CA PRO A 441 10.52 19.25 -24.99
C PRO A 441 10.92 17.78 -24.90
N TYR A 442 9.95 16.94 -24.51
CA TYR A 442 10.07 15.49 -24.63
C TYR A 442 10.23 15.06 -26.10
N ARG A 443 11.20 14.19 -26.37
CA ARG A 443 11.43 13.60 -27.70
C ARG A 443 12.25 12.31 -27.61
N ILE A 444 12.13 11.46 -28.62
CA ILE A 444 13.04 10.34 -28.89
C ILE A 444 14.21 10.84 -29.75
N ASN A 445 15.42 10.45 -29.38
CA ASN A 445 16.65 10.72 -30.13
C ASN A 445 17.19 9.49 -30.86
N THR A 446 16.66 8.29 -30.57
CA THR A 446 17.00 7.06 -31.29
C THR A 446 16.75 7.24 -32.79
N PRO A 447 17.70 6.85 -33.67
CA PRO A 447 17.53 6.99 -35.11
C PRO A 447 16.33 6.23 -35.66
N ASP A 448 15.51 6.93 -36.45
CA ASP A 448 14.34 6.37 -37.10
C ASP A 448 14.70 5.46 -38.29
N GLY A 449 13.96 4.37 -38.48
CA GLY A 449 14.16 3.39 -39.54
C GLY A 449 15.40 2.51 -39.36
N MET A 450 15.92 2.37 -38.13
CA MET A 450 17.09 1.53 -37.87
C MET A 450 16.74 0.02 -37.90
N GLU A 451 17.75 -0.80 -38.18
CA GLU A 451 17.65 -2.26 -38.09
C GLU A 451 18.40 -2.78 -36.85
N THR A 452 17.88 -3.83 -36.22
CA THR A 452 18.53 -4.51 -35.09
C THR A 452 18.40 -6.02 -35.22
N ASN A 453 19.39 -6.76 -34.73
CA ASN A 453 19.32 -8.23 -34.59
C ASN A 453 19.05 -8.67 -33.14
N GLN A 454 18.66 -7.74 -32.27
CA GLN A 454 18.33 -7.98 -30.86
C GLN A 454 16.81 -7.99 -30.67
N SER A 455 16.33 -8.79 -29.72
CA SER A 455 14.92 -8.83 -29.24
C SER A 455 14.57 -7.65 -28.34
N PHE A 456 15.58 -6.95 -27.82
CA PHE A 456 15.44 -5.75 -27.01
C PHE A 456 16.49 -4.73 -27.42
N ILE A 457 16.13 -3.45 -27.36
CA ILE A 457 17.07 -2.36 -27.58
C ILE A 457 16.89 -1.26 -26.53
N THR A 458 17.90 -0.41 -26.42
CA THR A 458 17.78 0.85 -25.70
C THR A 458 17.23 1.93 -26.64
N VAL A 459 16.08 2.51 -26.28
CA VAL A 459 15.58 3.76 -26.86
C VAL A 459 16.01 4.90 -25.95
N SER A 460 16.58 5.94 -26.54
CA SER A 460 17.03 7.12 -25.83
C SER A 460 16.32 8.37 -26.32
N GLY A 461 16.24 9.36 -25.45
CA GLY A 461 15.58 10.61 -25.73
C GLY A 461 15.88 11.68 -24.72
N ASP A 462 15.09 12.74 -24.77
CA ASP A 462 15.21 13.92 -23.95
C ASP A 462 13.87 14.24 -23.27
N GLY A 463 13.90 14.85 -22.09
CA GLY A 463 12.71 15.30 -21.36
C GLY A 463 13.04 16.23 -20.20
N TRP A 464 12.16 17.19 -19.92
CA TRP A 464 12.33 18.10 -18.79
C TRP A 464 11.82 17.48 -17.47
N VAL A 465 12.06 18.14 -16.33
CA VAL A 465 11.78 17.60 -14.97
C VAL A 465 10.30 17.38 -14.67
N ASP A 466 9.41 17.79 -15.57
CA ASP A 466 7.98 17.49 -15.54
C ASP A 466 7.66 16.04 -15.94
N VAL A 467 8.57 15.35 -16.65
CA VAL A 467 8.44 13.93 -16.98
C VAL A 467 8.74 13.08 -15.74
N ARG A 468 7.70 12.49 -15.16
CA ARG A 468 7.79 11.56 -14.02
C ARG A 468 7.97 10.11 -14.49
N GLU A 469 7.26 9.74 -15.54
CA GLU A 469 7.19 8.38 -16.06
C GLU A 469 7.28 8.40 -17.58
N ILE A 470 7.86 7.34 -18.16
CA ILE A 470 7.82 7.02 -19.57
C ILE A 470 7.19 5.64 -19.68
N ARG A 471 6.22 5.48 -20.55
CA ARG A 471 5.50 4.22 -20.74
C ARG A 471 5.20 3.94 -22.20
N PHE A 472 4.84 2.71 -22.53
CA PHE A 472 4.23 2.42 -23.82
C PHE A 472 2.88 3.12 -23.95
N SER A 473 2.50 3.52 -25.17
CA SER A 473 1.18 4.12 -25.38
C SER A 473 0.06 3.14 -25.07
N GLY A 474 -0.73 3.46 -24.04
CA GLY A 474 -1.78 2.57 -23.51
C GLY A 474 -1.26 1.37 -22.71
N GLY A 475 0.05 1.28 -22.47
CA GLY A 475 0.70 0.18 -21.73
C GLY A 475 1.29 0.60 -20.37
N GLY A 476 2.21 -0.20 -19.85
CA GLY A 476 2.82 -0.03 -18.53
C GLY A 476 4.07 0.87 -18.52
N ALA A 477 4.42 1.34 -17.32
CA ALA A 477 5.59 2.16 -17.06
C ALA A 477 6.89 1.41 -17.37
N LEU A 478 7.85 2.11 -17.97
CA LEU A 478 9.19 1.59 -18.27
C LEU A 478 10.20 2.05 -17.23
N PRO A 479 11.12 1.17 -16.78
CA PRO A 479 12.26 1.60 -15.99
C PRO A 479 13.11 2.61 -16.76
N ILE A 480 13.21 3.84 -16.24
CA ILE A 480 13.95 4.94 -16.86
C ILE A 480 15.35 5.03 -16.26
N THR A 481 16.36 5.06 -17.12
CA THR A 481 17.71 5.49 -16.76
C THR A 481 17.93 6.91 -17.22
N TRP A 482 18.09 7.84 -16.27
CA TRP A 482 18.51 9.21 -16.57
C TRP A 482 20.04 9.26 -16.69
N THR A 483 20.55 9.49 -17.90
CA THR A 483 22.00 9.51 -18.17
C THR A 483 22.61 10.88 -17.86
N ASP A 484 21.81 11.93 -17.92
CA ASP A 484 22.13 13.27 -17.43
C ASP A 484 20.85 13.99 -16.94
N ASN A 485 20.93 15.30 -16.75
CA ASN A 485 19.82 16.09 -16.24
C ASN A 485 18.63 16.21 -17.18
N ASN A 486 18.67 15.71 -18.42
CA ASN A 486 17.62 15.80 -19.42
C ASN A 486 17.52 14.59 -20.35
N SER A 487 18.58 13.80 -20.49
CA SER A 487 18.64 12.62 -21.34
C SER A 487 18.17 11.37 -20.60
N TRP A 488 17.31 10.59 -21.24
CA TRP A 488 16.80 9.32 -20.72
C TRP A 488 17.08 8.15 -21.66
N GLU A 489 17.11 6.97 -21.08
CA GLU A 489 17.18 5.67 -21.75
C GLU A 489 16.13 4.73 -21.14
N VAL A 490 15.42 4.00 -22.01
CA VAL A 490 14.51 2.92 -21.64
C VAL A 490 14.79 1.70 -22.52
N THR A 491 14.58 0.50 -22.00
CA THR A 491 14.71 -0.74 -22.76
C THR A 491 13.34 -1.17 -23.27
N VAL A 492 13.24 -1.46 -24.57
CA VAL A 492 11.97 -1.83 -25.24
C VAL A 492 12.12 -3.13 -26.04
N PRO A 493 11.08 -3.98 -26.08
CA PRO A 493 11.07 -5.16 -26.92
C PRO A 493 10.96 -4.79 -28.41
N VAL A 494 11.58 -5.61 -29.26
CA VAL A 494 11.55 -5.50 -30.73
C VAL A 494 11.24 -6.89 -31.29
N SER A 495 10.10 -7.01 -31.96
CA SER A 495 9.71 -8.24 -32.65
C SER A 495 10.41 -8.36 -34.01
N PRO A 496 10.57 -9.59 -34.55
CA PRO A 496 11.03 -9.76 -35.93
C PRO A 496 10.08 -9.08 -36.92
N GLY A 497 10.61 -8.31 -37.87
CA GLY A 497 9.84 -7.47 -38.80
C GLY A 497 9.76 -6.00 -38.38
N ALA A 498 8.78 -5.28 -38.91
CA ALA A 498 8.61 -3.85 -38.64
C ALA A 498 7.94 -3.60 -37.29
N ASN A 499 8.49 -2.69 -36.49
CA ASN A 499 7.96 -2.26 -35.20
C ASN A 499 7.85 -0.73 -35.20
N THR A 500 6.72 -0.20 -34.74
CA THR A 500 6.56 1.22 -34.40
C THR A 500 6.47 1.31 -32.88
N ILE A 501 7.50 1.85 -32.25
CA ILE A 501 7.54 2.02 -30.79
C ILE A 501 7.04 3.42 -30.47
N THR A 502 5.86 3.50 -29.84
CA THR A 502 5.28 4.77 -29.38
C THR A 502 5.38 4.86 -27.86
N LEU A 503 6.08 5.89 -27.37
CA LEU A 503 6.29 6.15 -25.95
C LEU A 503 5.55 7.42 -25.52
N GLU A 504 4.97 7.38 -24.32
CA GLU A 504 4.30 8.51 -23.66
C GLU A 504 5.16 9.01 -22.50
N ALA A 505 5.33 10.33 -22.41
CA ALA A 505 5.82 11.00 -21.22
C ALA A 505 4.64 11.39 -20.32
N VAL A 506 4.68 10.98 -19.06
CA VAL A 506 3.62 11.17 -18.08
C VAL A 506 4.11 12.06 -16.94
N GLY A 507 3.28 13.01 -16.52
CA GLY A 507 3.56 13.94 -15.43
C GLY A 507 3.32 13.36 -14.03
N PHE A 508 3.66 14.15 -13.01
CA PHE A 508 3.43 13.80 -11.60
C PHE A 508 1.94 13.65 -11.24
N ASP A 509 1.04 14.20 -12.04
CA ASP A 509 -0.42 14.07 -11.92
C ASP A 509 -0.98 12.84 -12.64
N GLY A 510 -0.12 12.01 -13.25
CA GLY A 510 -0.51 10.84 -14.03
C GLY A 510 -1.04 11.17 -15.44
N VAL A 511 -0.98 12.43 -15.86
CA VAL A 511 -1.46 12.87 -17.17
C VAL A 511 -0.35 12.77 -18.21
N VAL A 512 -0.68 12.29 -19.41
CA VAL A 512 0.24 12.27 -20.55
C VAL A 512 0.55 13.71 -20.99
N ILE A 513 1.82 14.10 -20.89
CA ILE A 513 2.34 15.42 -21.29
C ILE A 513 2.66 15.44 -22.79
N SER A 514 3.28 14.38 -23.29
CA SER A 514 3.73 14.29 -24.69
C SER A 514 3.81 12.83 -25.14
N ARG A 515 3.89 12.61 -26.45
CA ARG A 515 4.10 11.32 -27.09
C ARG A 515 5.09 11.46 -28.23
N ASP A 516 5.91 10.45 -28.44
CA ASP A 516 6.81 10.37 -29.60
C ASP A 516 6.94 8.93 -30.09
N SER A 517 7.45 8.72 -31.29
CA SER A 517 7.57 7.38 -31.89
C SER A 517 8.84 7.19 -32.70
N VAL A 518 9.28 5.94 -32.79
CA VAL A 518 10.43 5.52 -33.61
C VAL A 518 10.12 4.20 -34.30
N ASP A 519 10.44 4.11 -35.60
CA ASP A 519 10.29 2.90 -36.39
C ASP A 519 11.58 2.08 -36.39
N ILE A 520 11.46 0.78 -36.13
CA ILE A 520 12.60 -0.14 -35.95
C ILE A 520 12.28 -1.48 -36.62
N THR A 521 13.22 -1.97 -37.43
CA THR A 521 13.08 -3.28 -38.08
C THR A 521 13.92 -4.33 -37.34
N GLY A 522 13.26 -5.32 -36.75
CA GLY A 522 13.88 -6.47 -36.09
C GLY A 522 14.25 -7.57 -37.10
N SER A 523 15.49 -8.06 -37.01
CA SER A 523 16.03 -9.18 -37.82
C SER A 523 16.40 -10.40 -36.97
N SER A 524 16.17 -10.34 -35.66
CA SER A 524 16.37 -11.45 -34.73
C SER A 524 15.48 -12.64 -35.06
N THR A 525 15.95 -13.86 -34.78
CA THR A 525 15.09 -15.05 -34.76
C THR A 525 14.36 -15.22 -33.42
N LEU A 526 14.86 -14.57 -32.36
CA LEU A 526 14.27 -14.53 -31.02
C LEU A 526 13.18 -13.45 -30.98
N ALA A 527 11.98 -13.80 -30.52
CA ALA A 527 10.86 -12.86 -30.36
C ALA A 527 10.58 -12.56 -28.88
N PRO A 528 10.17 -11.34 -28.51
CA PRO A 528 9.63 -11.07 -27.18
C PRO A 528 8.39 -11.94 -26.87
N ALA A 529 8.20 -12.32 -25.61
CA ALA A 529 6.99 -12.98 -25.16
C ALA A 529 5.77 -12.04 -25.20
N THR A 530 4.64 -12.54 -25.68
CA THR A 530 3.35 -11.85 -25.84
C THR A 530 2.21 -12.86 -25.66
N ALA A 531 0.97 -12.39 -25.54
CA ALA A 531 -0.22 -13.26 -25.50
C ALA A 531 -0.37 -14.18 -26.73
N ALA A 532 0.31 -13.87 -27.86
CA ALA A 532 0.23 -14.66 -29.08
C ALA A 532 1.19 -15.86 -29.10
N ASN A 533 2.26 -15.86 -28.29
CA ASN A 533 3.31 -16.88 -28.31
C ASN A 533 3.67 -17.44 -26.92
N PHE A 534 3.09 -16.91 -25.84
CA PHE A 534 3.35 -17.35 -24.47
C PHE A 534 2.05 -17.40 -23.68
N ALA A 535 1.85 -18.45 -22.88
CA ALA A 535 0.65 -18.58 -22.05
C ALA A 535 0.95 -19.31 -20.73
N ILE A 536 0.15 -19.00 -19.70
CA ILE A 536 0.02 -19.83 -18.50
C ILE A 536 -0.70 -21.11 -18.89
N THR A 537 -0.09 -22.26 -18.64
CA THR A 537 -0.60 -23.58 -19.05
C THR A 537 -1.10 -24.40 -17.89
N GLU A 538 -0.51 -24.24 -16.71
CA GLU A 538 -0.90 -24.98 -15.52
C GLU A 538 -0.55 -24.20 -14.26
N PHE A 539 -1.39 -24.24 -13.23
CA PHE A 539 -1.02 -23.74 -11.92
C PHE A 539 -1.71 -24.51 -10.79
N ASN A 540 -1.03 -24.64 -9.65
CA ASN A 540 -1.54 -25.31 -8.46
C ASN A 540 -1.64 -24.28 -7.33
N TYR A 541 -2.81 -23.67 -7.18
CA TYR A 541 -3.05 -22.60 -6.21
C TYR A 541 -3.33 -23.12 -4.79
N HIS A 542 -3.90 -24.32 -4.65
CA HIS A 542 -4.15 -24.95 -3.35
C HIS A 542 -3.66 -26.41 -3.36
N PRO A 543 -2.34 -26.64 -3.21
CA PRO A 543 -1.78 -27.98 -3.24
C PRO A 543 -2.33 -28.90 -2.13
N GLY A 544 -2.26 -30.21 -2.37
CA GLY A 544 -2.65 -31.20 -1.36
C GLY A 544 -1.80 -31.15 -0.08
N PRO A 545 -2.29 -31.73 1.02
CA PRO A 545 -1.63 -31.66 2.32
C PRO A 545 -0.21 -32.26 2.28
N PRO A 546 0.74 -31.72 3.06
CA PRO A 546 2.10 -32.26 3.13
C PRO A 546 2.12 -33.74 3.54
N THR A 547 2.88 -34.54 2.80
CA THR A 547 3.18 -35.93 3.13
C THR A 547 4.04 -36.02 4.39
N ALA A 548 4.13 -37.22 4.99
CA ALA A 548 4.96 -37.42 6.18
C ALA A 548 6.45 -37.09 5.92
N ASP A 549 6.96 -37.41 4.73
CA ASP A 549 8.35 -37.15 4.35
C ASP A 549 8.61 -35.64 4.17
N GLU A 550 7.67 -34.91 3.58
CA GLU A 550 7.72 -33.45 3.43
C GLU A 550 7.68 -32.73 4.79
N GLN A 551 6.84 -33.21 5.72
CA GLN A 551 6.79 -32.68 7.09
C GLN A 551 8.12 -32.89 7.82
N ILE A 552 8.78 -34.05 7.62
CA ILE A 552 10.11 -34.32 8.18
C ILE A 552 11.16 -33.36 7.57
N ALA A 553 11.02 -32.99 6.30
CA ALA A 553 11.89 -32.01 5.64
C ALA A 553 11.63 -30.55 6.08
N GLY A 554 10.61 -30.31 6.91
CA GLY A 554 10.27 -28.98 7.46
C GLY A 554 9.22 -28.22 6.66
N PHE A 555 8.61 -28.85 5.64
CA PHE A 555 7.54 -28.25 4.84
C PHE A 555 6.18 -28.59 5.45
N LEU A 556 5.67 -27.68 6.28
CA LEU A 556 4.43 -27.88 7.04
C LEU A 556 3.21 -27.18 6.42
N ASP A 557 3.45 -26.22 5.53
CA ASP A 557 2.43 -25.44 4.84
C ASP A 557 2.21 -26.04 3.44
N SER A 558 0.95 -26.30 3.06
CA SER A 558 0.59 -26.78 1.72
C SER A 558 0.91 -25.76 0.63
N ASP A 559 0.80 -24.48 0.97
CA ASP A 559 1.01 -23.37 0.03
C ASP A 559 2.47 -23.31 -0.42
N ALA A 560 3.41 -23.87 0.37
CA ALA A 560 4.82 -23.98 -0.04
C ALA A 560 5.02 -24.76 -1.35
N PHE A 561 4.05 -25.59 -1.74
CA PHE A 561 4.12 -26.44 -2.92
C PHE A 561 3.39 -25.87 -4.14
N GLU A 562 2.95 -24.61 -4.08
CA GLU A 562 2.34 -23.91 -5.21
C GLU A 562 3.31 -23.80 -6.39
N PHE A 563 2.77 -23.72 -7.60
CA PHE A 563 3.54 -23.38 -8.79
C PHE A 563 2.65 -22.80 -9.88
N ILE A 564 3.29 -22.06 -10.80
CA ILE A 564 2.70 -21.58 -12.04
C ILE A 564 3.64 -22.00 -13.17
N GLU A 565 3.10 -22.68 -14.17
CA GLU A 565 3.78 -23.09 -15.38
C GLU A 565 3.31 -22.28 -16.58
N MET A 566 4.26 -21.93 -17.43
CA MET A 566 4.02 -21.28 -18.70
C MET A 566 4.73 -22.01 -19.84
N GLN A 567 4.23 -21.84 -21.07
CA GLN A 567 4.78 -22.48 -22.27
C GLN A 567 4.99 -21.49 -23.41
N ASN A 568 6.10 -21.65 -24.13
CA ASN A 568 6.26 -21.07 -25.47
C ASN A 568 5.38 -21.83 -26.48
N LEU A 569 4.35 -21.17 -26.98
CA LEU A 569 3.37 -21.74 -27.90
C LEU A 569 3.91 -21.89 -29.33
N SER A 570 5.03 -21.25 -29.65
CA SER A 570 5.65 -21.39 -30.96
C SER A 570 6.40 -22.71 -31.09
N GLU A 571 6.15 -23.43 -32.18
CA GLU A 571 6.88 -24.66 -32.53
C GLU A 571 8.23 -24.39 -33.20
N THR A 572 8.47 -23.15 -33.67
CA THR A 572 9.65 -22.84 -34.51
C THR A 572 10.48 -21.67 -34.00
N GLN A 573 9.95 -20.86 -33.08
CA GLN A 573 10.59 -19.63 -32.62
C GLN A 573 10.86 -19.68 -31.11
N ALA A 574 12.10 -19.40 -30.72
CA ALA A 574 12.43 -19.16 -29.32
C ALA A 574 11.89 -17.79 -28.89
N ILE A 575 11.54 -17.66 -27.62
CA ILE A 575 11.04 -16.41 -27.04
C ILE A 575 11.96 -15.86 -25.95
N ASP A 576 11.99 -14.54 -25.81
CA ASP A 576 12.71 -13.82 -24.77
C ASP A 576 11.76 -13.46 -23.63
N LEU A 577 12.11 -13.87 -22.41
CA LEU A 577 11.33 -13.66 -21.18
C LEU A 577 11.77 -12.42 -20.40
N THR A 578 12.70 -11.62 -20.95
CA THR A 578 13.21 -10.41 -20.29
C THR A 578 12.07 -9.43 -19.98
N ASN A 579 12.07 -8.90 -18.75
CA ASN A 579 11.10 -7.92 -18.25
C ASN A 579 9.64 -8.40 -18.22
N LEU A 580 9.39 -9.72 -18.25
CA LEU A 580 8.08 -10.26 -17.85
C LEU A 580 7.88 -10.10 -16.35
N ALA A 581 6.63 -9.87 -15.94
CA ALA A 581 6.30 -9.79 -14.53
C ALA A 581 4.89 -10.31 -14.22
N PHE A 582 4.76 -11.01 -13.10
CA PHE A 582 3.48 -11.13 -12.42
C PHE A 582 3.25 -9.87 -11.58
N THR A 583 2.12 -9.20 -11.81
CA THR A 583 1.76 -7.92 -11.17
C THR A 583 0.48 -8.00 -10.35
N ASN A 584 -0.22 -9.14 -10.39
CA ASN A 584 -1.39 -9.42 -9.56
C ASN A 584 -1.51 -10.92 -9.29
N GLY A 585 -2.08 -11.27 -8.13
CA GLY A 585 -2.04 -12.61 -7.55
C GLY A 585 -0.73 -12.80 -6.80
N ILE A 586 0.36 -12.92 -7.56
CA ILE A 586 1.72 -12.92 -7.03
C ILE A 586 2.53 -11.74 -7.59
N THR A 587 3.63 -11.41 -6.92
CA THR A 587 4.66 -10.50 -7.43
C THR A 587 5.90 -11.28 -7.79
N PHE A 588 6.28 -11.30 -9.07
CA PHE A 588 7.49 -11.98 -9.53
C PHE A 588 8.04 -11.32 -10.80
N ASN A 589 9.32 -10.96 -10.81
CA ASN A 589 10.02 -10.43 -11.99
C ASN A 589 10.88 -11.53 -12.61
N PHE A 590 10.72 -11.75 -13.91
CA PHE A 590 11.48 -12.78 -14.60
C PHE A 590 12.94 -12.35 -14.81
N PRO A 591 13.92 -13.24 -14.62
CA PRO A 591 15.28 -12.99 -15.04
C PRO A 591 15.37 -12.97 -16.57
N SER A 592 16.30 -12.17 -17.11
CA SER A 592 16.62 -12.18 -18.54
C SER A 592 17.03 -13.58 -18.98
N SER A 593 16.18 -14.22 -19.80
CA SER A 593 16.32 -15.60 -20.21
C SER A 593 15.54 -15.86 -21.50
N THR A 594 15.83 -16.98 -22.15
CA THR A 594 15.16 -17.39 -23.38
C THR A 594 14.50 -18.74 -23.20
N LEU A 595 13.36 -18.95 -23.84
CA LEU A 595 12.63 -20.20 -23.84
C LEU A 595 12.55 -20.77 -25.26
N ASP A 596 13.06 -21.98 -25.43
CA ASP A 596 13.08 -22.68 -26.72
C ASP A 596 11.66 -22.95 -27.26
N PRO A 597 11.50 -23.21 -28.57
CA PRO A 597 10.21 -23.54 -29.15
C PRO A 597 9.53 -24.73 -28.44
N GLY A 598 8.26 -24.58 -28.07
CA GLY A 598 7.47 -25.59 -27.37
C GLY A 598 7.87 -25.84 -25.90
N ALA A 599 8.97 -25.25 -25.42
CA ALA A 599 9.47 -25.49 -24.06
C ALA A 599 8.59 -24.83 -22.99
N ARG A 600 8.67 -25.38 -21.77
CA ARG A 600 7.94 -24.94 -20.57
C ARG A 600 8.89 -24.36 -19.54
N VAL A 601 8.37 -23.47 -18.70
CA VAL A 601 9.10 -22.83 -17.60
C VAL A 601 8.18 -22.68 -16.40
N ILE A 602 8.75 -22.81 -15.19
CA ILE A 602 7.99 -22.87 -13.94
C ILE A 602 8.47 -21.78 -12.98
N VAL A 603 7.51 -21.10 -12.36
CA VAL A 603 7.71 -20.23 -11.20
C VAL A 603 7.13 -20.94 -9.98
N ALA A 604 7.98 -21.29 -9.01
CA ALA A 604 7.58 -22.05 -7.82
C ALA A 604 7.16 -21.12 -6.67
N GLY A 605 6.24 -21.56 -5.80
CA GLY A 605 5.96 -20.87 -4.54
C GLY A 605 7.22 -20.83 -3.67
N ASN A 606 7.65 -22.01 -3.24
CA ASN A 606 8.95 -22.24 -2.59
C ASN A 606 9.75 -23.29 -3.39
N GLU A 607 10.90 -22.91 -3.95
CA GLU A 607 11.69 -23.78 -4.84
C GLU A 607 12.14 -25.07 -4.15
N ALA A 608 12.51 -25.02 -2.87
CA ALA A 608 12.97 -26.19 -2.14
C ALA A 608 11.82 -27.18 -1.86
N ALA A 609 10.65 -26.68 -1.47
CA ALA A 609 9.46 -27.50 -1.28
C ALA A 609 8.95 -28.09 -2.60
N PHE A 610 8.94 -27.27 -3.66
CA PHE A 610 8.60 -27.69 -5.02
C PHE A 610 9.48 -28.85 -5.50
N ILE A 611 10.81 -28.71 -5.42
CA ILE A 611 11.75 -29.78 -5.81
C ILE A 611 11.52 -31.05 -5.00
N HIS A 612 11.14 -30.93 -3.72
CA HIS A 612 10.88 -32.09 -2.87
C HIS A 612 9.64 -32.87 -3.33
N ARG A 613 8.56 -32.18 -3.72
CA ARG A 613 7.30 -32.80 -4.15
C ARG A 613 7.32 -33.29 -5.60
N TYR A 614 7.75 -32.42 -6.51
CA TYR A 614 7.64 -32.65 -7.95
C TYR A 614 8.93 -33.21 -8.57
N GLY A 615 10.03 -33.24 -7.79
CA GLY A 615 11.32 -33.77 -8.20
C GLY A 615 12.29 -32.71 -8.72
N GLY A 616 13.57 -33.07 -8.79
CA GLY A 616 14.63 -32.20 -9.28
C GLY A 616 14.80 -32.24 -10.80
N GLY A 617 15.36 -31.18 -11.38
CA GLY A 617 15.67 -31.07 -12.81
C GLY A 617 14.55 -30.47 -13.68
N LEU A 618 13.47 -30.00 -13.06
CA LEU A 618 12.41 -29.23 -13.70
C LEU A 618 12.89 -27.79 -14.01
N PRO A 619 12.36 -27.12 -15.06
CA PRO A 619 12.80 -25.80 -15.50
C PRO A 619 12.25 -24.68 -14.60
N VAL A 620 12.64 -24.68 -13.33
CA VAL A 620 12.29 -23.62 -12.36
C VAL A 620 13.13 -22.38 -12.66
N ILE A 621 12.47 -21.26 -12.94
CA ILE A 621 13.12 -19.97 -13.23
C ILE A 621 13.28 -19.09 -11.99
N GLY A 622 12.54 -19.39 -10.92
CA GLY A 622 12.65 -18.73 -9.62
C GLY A 622 11.48 -19.07 -8.70
N GLN A 623 11.49 -18.42 -7.53
CA GLN A 623 10.44 -18.54 -6.53
C GLN A 623 9.84 -17.19 -6.11
N TYR A 624 8.58 -17.16 -5.69
CA TYR A 624 7.89 -15.91 -5.29
C TYR A 624 7.59 -15.78 -3.80
N GLN A 625 7.52 -16.87 -3.02
CA GLN A 625 7.29 -16.80 -1.57
C GLN A 625 8.56 -16.39 -0.80
N ILE A 626 8.97 -15.13 -0.94
CA ILE A 626 10.07 -14.51 -0.17
C ILE A 626 9.57 -14.01 1.20
N SER A 627 8.29 -13.66 1.30
CA SER A 627 7.56 -13.34 2.53
C SER A 627 6.28 -14.16 2.59
N ASN A 628 5.63 -14.23 3.76
CA ASN A 628 4.36 -14.95 3.90
C ASN A 628 3.19 -14.32 3.13
N SER A 629 3.34 -13.07 2.67
CA SER A 629 2.30 -12.28 2.00
C SER A 629 2.24 -12.44 0.48
N ASN A 630 3.24 -13.06 -0.16
CA ASN A 630 3.27 -13.27 -1.61
C ASN A 630 3.02 -14.76 -1.94
N ARG A 631 1.74 -15.17 -1.97
CA ARG A 631 1.27 -16.53 -2.25
C ARG A 631 -0.01 -16.50 -3.08
N LEU A 632 -0.40 -17.61 -3.69
CA LEU A 632 -1.71 -17.70 -4.35
C LEU A 632 -2.83 -17.80 -3.29
N SER A 633 -4.00 -17.24 -3.60
CA SER A 633 -5.19 -17.29 -2.73
C SER A 633 -5.94 -18.61 -2.92
N ASN A 634 -6.09 -19.37 -1.83
CA ASN A 634 -6.92 -20.58 -1.80
C ASN A 634 -8.42 -20.27 -2.03
N ASP A 635 -8.88 -19.04 -1.80
CA ASP A 635 -10.26 -18.59 -2.03
C ASP A 635 -10.47 -17.99 -3.44
N GLY A 636 -9.50 -18.16 -4.34
CA GLY A 636 -9.47 -17.52 -5.65
C GLY A 636 -9.00 -16.06 -5.61
N GLU A 637 -8.53 -15.59 -6.76
CA GLU A 637 -8.08 -14.21 -6.97
C GLU A 637 -7.86 -13.93 -8.46
N ARG A 638 -7.48 -12.68 -8.78
CA ARG A 638 -7.03 -12.30 -10.11
C ARG A 638 -5.53 -12.58 -10.26
N LEU A 639 -5.17 -13.30 -11.31
CA LEU A 639 -3.78 -13.54 -11.70
C LEU A 639 -3.46 -12.76 -12.97
N ARG A 640 -2.36 -12.00 -12.95
CA ARG A 640 -1.96 -11.17 -14.09
C ARG A 640 -0.48 -11.30 -14.39
N LEU A 641 -0.18 -11.74 -15.62
CA LEU A 641 1.15 -11.81 -16.21
C LEU A 641 1.24 -10.76 -17.32
N GLU A 642 2.23 -9.88 -17.23
CA GLU A 642 2.47 -8.81 -18.19
C GLU A 642 3.73 -9.07 -19.02
N ASP A 643 3.68 -8.65 -20.28
CA ASP A 643 4.84 -8.61 -21.15
C ASP A 643 5.79 -7.45 -20.80
N ALA A 644 6.92 -7.37 -21.50
CA ALA A 644 7.91 -6.30 -21.29
C ALA A 644 7.40 -4.88 -21.62
N SER A 645 6.21 -4.75 -22.19
CA SER A 645 5.52 -3.48 -22.45
C SER A 645 4.44 -3.14 -21.40
N GLY A 646 4.24 -4.00 -20.41
CA GLY A 646 3.14 -3.92 -19.45
C GLY A 646 1.79 -4.33 -20.03
N THR A 647 1.77 -4.94 -21.21
CA THR A 647 0.54 -5.49 -21.80
C THR A 647 0.29 -6.87 -21.22
N ALA A 648 -0.97 -7.19 -20.89
CA ALA A 648 -1.29 -8.50 -20.33
C ALA A 648 -1.04 -9.62 -21.36
N ILE A 649 -0.22 -10.59 -20.97
CA ILE A 649 -0.14 -11.92 -21.60
C ILE A 649 -1.31 -12.77 -21.12
N SER A 650 -1.60 -12.69 -19.82
CA SER A 650 -2.74 -13.35 -19.20
C SER A 650 -3.30 -12.48 -18.09
N ASP A 651 -4.63 -12.39 -18.00
CA ASP A 651 -5.35 -11.61 -16.99
C ASP A 651 -6.73 -12.22 -16.76
N PHE A 652 -6.84 -13.05 -15.72
CA PHE A 652 -8.08 -13.77 -15.40
C PHE A 652 -8.26 -13.91 -13.90
N THR A 653 -9.48 -14.21 -13.47
CA THR A 653 -9.81 -14.47 -12.06
C THR A 653 -10.24 -15.92 -11.92
N TYR A 654 -9.47 -16.70 -11.16
CA TYR A 654 -9.83 -18.08 -10.83
C TYR A 654 -10.62 -18.12 -9.52
N ASN A 655 -11.31 -19.23 -9.28
CA ASN A 655 -12.12 -19.45 -8.09
C ASN A 655 -12.03 -20.91 -7.64
N GLU A 656 -12.28 -21.16 -6.36
CA GLU A 656 -12.30 -22.46 -5.71
C GLU A 656 -13.52 -23.32 -6.09
N GLY A 657 -14.61 -22.67 -6.49
CA GLY A 657 -15.91 -23.28 -6.74
C GLY A 657 -16.36 -23.31 -8.19
N ALA A 658 -17.42 -24.06 -8.42
CA ALA A 658 -18.16 -24.07 -9.69
C ALA A 658 -18.50 -22.64 -10.14
N PRO A 659 -18.27 -22.27 -11.41
CA PRO A 659 -18.00 -23.15 -12.55
C PRO A 659 -16.52 -23.55 -12.78
N TRP A 660 -15.59 -23.14 -11.93
CA TRP A 660 -14.20 -23.60 -11.99
C TRP A 660 -14.08 -25.06 -11.51
N PRO A 661 -13.02 -25.79 -11.92
CA PRO A 661 -12.78 -27.16 -11.45
C PRO A 661 -12.49 -27.22 -9.94
N SER A 662 -13.51 -27.48 -9.12
CA SER A 662 -13.37 -27.50 -7.65
C SER A 662 -12.45 -28.60 -7.11
N SER A 663 -12.13 -29.60 -7.92
CA SER A 663 -11.16 -30.64 -7.53
C SER A 663 -9.72 -30.11 -7.49
N ALA A 664 -9.44 -28.90 -7.99
CA ALA A 664 -8.13 -28.25 -7.82
C ALA A 664 -7.97 -27.54 -6.46
N ASP A 665 -9.02 -27.49 -5.64
CA ASP A 665 -9.03 -26.83 -4.34
C ASP A 665 -8.59 -27.79 -3.22
N GLY A 666 -7.29 -27.91 -2.97
CA GLY A 666 -6.75 -28.66 -1.82
C GLY A 666 -6.75 -30.20 -1.97
N PHE A 667 -7.34 -30.75 -3.03
CA PHE A 667 -7.28 -32.19 -3.34
C PHE A 667 -6.01 -32.60 -4.10
N GLY A 668 -5.13 -31.64 -4.39
CA GLY A 668 -3.83 -31.84 -5.01
C GLY A 668 -3.83 -31.93 -6.53
N TYR A 669 -4.97 -31.74 -7.21
CA TYR A 669 -4.98 -31.52 -8.65
C TYR A 669 -4.63 -30.05 -8.97
N SER A 670 -3.96 -29.80 -10.08
CA SER A 670 -3.70 -28.44 -10.59
C SER A 670 -4.79 -28.01 -11.57
N LEU A 671 -4.90 -26.71 -11.84
CA LEU A 671 -5.69 -26.18 -12.94
C LEU A 671 -4.83 -26.16 -14.21
N VAL A 672 -5.33 -26.78 -15.28
CA VAL A 672 -4.69 -26.91 -16.59
C VAL A 672 -5.53 -26.18 -17.64
N LEU A 673 -4.90 -25.29 -18.40
CA LEU A 673 -5.53 -24.59 -19.52
C LEU A 673 -5.58 -25.52 -20.74
N MET A 674 -6.79 -25.84 -21.20
CA MET A 674 -6.97 -26.64 -22.41
C MET A 674 -6.66 -25.81 -23.65
N CYS A 675 -5.96 -26.38 -24.64
CA CYS A 675 -5.58 -25.70 -25.89
C CYS A 675 -5.05 -24.25 -25.70
N PRO A 676 -3.92 -24.06 -24.98
CA PRO A 676 -3.33 -22.74 -24.78
C PRO A 676 -3.11 -21.98 -26.11
N GLY A 677 -3.43 -20.69 -26.14
CA GLY A 677 -3.39 -19.86 -27.35
C GLY A 677 -4.67 -19.87 -28.21
N LEU A 678 -5.53 -20.89 -28.05
CA LEU A 678 -6.85 -20.95 -28.70
C LEU A 678 -7.97 -20.63 -27.71
N ASN A 679 -7.91 -21.16 -26.49
CA ASN A 679 -8.92 -20.93 -25.48
C ASN A 679 -8.71 -19.60 -24.74
N ASP A 680 -9.83 -18.96 -24.40
CA ASP A 680 -9.85 -17.78 -23.55
C ASP A 680 -9.65 -18.18 -22.07
N PRO A 681 -8.55 -17.79 -21.41
CA PRO A 681 -8.27 -18.15 -20.02
C PRO A 681 -9.22 -17.50 -19.01
N THR A 682 -10.01 -16.50 -19.42
CA THR A 682 -11.03 -15.88 -18.55
C THR A 682 -12.26 -16.76 -18.34
N LEU A 683 -12.44 -17.79 -19.18
CA LEU A 683 -13.60 -18.67 -19.12
C LEU A 683 -13.30 -19.92 -18.28
N PRO A 684 -14.08 -20.23 -17.24
CA PRO A 684 -13.90 -21.42 -16.40
C PRO A 684 -13.93 -22.74 -17.19
N GLN A 685 -14.72 -22.78 -18.28
CA GLN A 685 -14.81 -23.93 -19.18
C GLN A 685 -13.55 -24.18 -20.02
N SER A 686 -12.62 -23.23 -20.08
CA SER A 686 -11.30 -23.40 -20.71
C SER A 686 -10.33 -24.18 -19.82
N TRP A 687 -10.65 -24.32 -18.53
CA TRP A 687 -9.82 -24.97 -17.54
C TRP A 687 -10.37 -26.34 -17.18
N ARG A 688 -9.45 -27.25 -16.89
CA ARG A 688 -9.74 -28.55 -16.27
C ARG A 688 -8.75 -28.82 -15.15
N THR A 689 -8.99 -29.86 -14.38
CA THR A 689 -7.94 -30.38 -13.51
C THR A 689 -6.90 -31.17 -14.29
N SER A 690 -5.70 -31.32 -13.74
CA SER A 690 -4.79 -32.41 -14.13
C SER A 690 -5.45 -33.79 -13.99
N ALA A 691 -4.97 -34.76 -14.76
CA ALA A 691 -5.44 -36.15 -14.71
C ALA A 691 -5.02 -36.85 -13.41
N THR A 692 -3.87 -36.47 -12.86
CA THR A 692 -3.30 -37.05 -11.64
C THR A 692 -3.09 -35.99 -10.56
N VAL A 693 -3.08 -36.46 -9.31
CA VAL A 693 -2.67 -35.65 -8.16
C VAL A 693 -1.21 -35.20 -8.34
N ASN A 694 -0.90 -34.00 -7.86
CA ASN A 694 0.35 -33.25 -8.01
C ASN A 694 0.61 -32.71 -9.43
N GLY A 695 -0.43 -32.61 -10.27
CA GLY A 695 -0.29 -32.00 -11.59
C GLY A 695 0.63 -32.77 -12.53
N ASN A 696 1.10 -32.08 -13.57
CA ASN A 696 1.97 -32.62 -14.61
C ASN A 696 3.06 -31.61 -15.02
N ALA A 697 3.73 -31.04 -14.02
CA ALA A 697 4.80 -30.06 -14.20
C ALA A 697 5.86 -30.50 -15.22
N ASN A 698 6.18 -29.59 -16.15
CA ASN A 698 7.02 -29.77 -17.33
C ASN A 698 6.54 -30.87 -18.30
N GLY A 699 5.25 -31.19 -18.27
CA GLY A 699 4.62 -32.22 -19.09
C GLY A 699 3.24 -31.80 -19.58
N SER A 700 2.57 -32.71 -20.28
CA SER A 700 1.18 -32.56 -20.67
C SER A 700 0.47 -33.89 -20.54
N ASP A 701 -0.73 -33.86 -19.98
CA ASP A 701 -1.68 -34.97 -19.94
C ASP A 701 -2.75 -34.85 -21.04
N THR A 702 -2.57 -33.93 -22.00
CA THR A 702 -3.39 -33.85 -23.22
C THR A 702 -3.21 -35.09 -24.09
N ILE A 703 -4.31 -35.59 -24.64
CA ILE A 703 -4.36 -36.70 -25.58
C ILE A 703 -4.45 -36.11 -26.98
N ASP A 704 -3.37 -36.24 -27.77
CA ASP A 704 -3.30 -35.75 -29.14
C ASP A 704 -4.32 -36.47 -30.03
N LEU A 705 -5.29 -35.72 -30.58
CA LEU A 705 -6.40 -36.27 -31.36
C LEU A 705 -5.90 -36.98 -32.62
N ALA A 706 -4.91 -36.41 -33.30
CA ALA A 706 -4.36 -36.99 -34.52
C ALA A 706 -3.71 -38.36 -34.26
N THR A 707 -2.94 -38.47 -33.17
CA THR A 707 -2.31 -39.72 -32.73
C THR A 707 -3.37 -40.74 -32.31
N TRP A 708 -4.42 -40.30 -31.61
CA TRP A 708 -5.55 -41.15 -31.24
C TRP A 708 -6.28 -41.71 -32.49
N MET A 709 -6.56 -40.86 -33.48
CA MET A 709 -7.20 -41.28 -34.73
C MET A 709 -6.37 -42.32 -35.47
N VAL A 710 -5.05 -42.11 -35.58
CA VAL A 710 -4.13 -43.06 -36.23
C VAL A 710 -4.10 -44.39 -35.48
N THR A 711 -4.04 -44.35 -34.15
CA THR A 711 -3.98 -45.54 -33.29
C THR A 711 -5.25 -46.38 -33.41
N ASN A 712 -6.41 -45.72 -33.43
CA ASN A 712 -7.72 -46.37 -33.48
C ASN A 712 -8.26 -46.55 -34.91
N ARG A 713 -7.51 -46.16 -35.93
CA ARG A 713 -7.85 -46.27 -37.37
C ARG A 713 -9.11 -45.50 -37.77
N VAL A 714 -9.42 -44.42 -37.06
CA VAL A 714 -10.53 -43.52 -37.36
C VAL A 714 -10.17 -42.64 -38.56
N LEU A 715 -11.01 -42.65 -39.59
CA LEU A 715 -10.83 -41.83 -40.80
C LEU A 715 -11.75 -40.60 -40.84
N ASP A 716 -12.89 -40.67 -40.16
CA ASP A 716 -13.90 -39.62 -40.09
C ASP A 716 -14.49 -39.59 -38.68
N LEU A 717 -14.28 -38.48 -37.97
CA LEU A 717 -14.73 -38.30 -36.58
C LEU A 717 -16.26 -38.25 -36.43
N SER A 718 -16.99 -38.11 -37.53
CA SER A 718 -18.46 -38.08 -37.55
C SER A 718 -19.12 -39.45 -37.76
N PHE A 719 -18.31 -40.50 -37.99
CA PHE A 719 -18.81 -41.84 -38.24
C PHE A 719 -18.92 -42.63 -36.93
N ASP A 720 -19.84 -43.60 -36.97
CA ASP A 720 -20.06 -44.62 -35.95
C ASP A 720 -19.49 -45.92 -36.52
N ASP A 721 -18.22 -46.21 -36.18
CA ASP A 721 -17.43 -47.28 -36.81
C ASP A 721 -17.82 -48.68 -36.29
N ASP A 722 -18.39 -48.78 -35.09
CA ASP A 722 -18.76 -50.05 -34.45
C ASP A 722 -20.29 -50.32 -34.35
N GLY A 723 -21.11 -49.31 -34.67
CA GLY A 723 -22.55 -49.38 -34.77
C GLY A 723 -23.31 -49.17 -33.45
N ASP A 724 -22.67 -48.59 -32.43
CA ASP A 724 -23.26 -48.33 -31.12
C ASP A 724 -24.05 -47.01 -31.01
N ARG A 725 -24.07 -46.22 -32.09
CA ARG A 725 -24.69 -44.90 -32.25
C ARG A 725 -23.90 -43.75 -31.63
N SER A 726 -22.65 -43.98 -31.24
CA SER A 726 -21.69 -42.95 -30.88
C SER A 726 -20.85 -42.60 -32.10
N ALA A 727 -20.59 -41.30 -32.30
CA ALA A 727 -19.64 -40.88 -33.31
C ALA A 727 -18.23 -40.92 -32.70
N SER A 728 -17.20 -41.25 -33.48
CA SER A 728 -15.84 -41.37 -32.97
C SER A 728 -15.31 -40.11 -32.26
N LEU A 729 -15.84 -38.91 -32.58
CA LEU A 729 -15.53 -37.69 -31.81
C LEU A 729 -16.03 -37.75 -30.35
N LEU A 730 -17.23 -38.27 -30.14
CA LEU A 730 -17.82 -38.44 -28.80
C LEU A 730 -17.09 -39.55 -28.04
N GLU A 731 -16.64 -40.59 -28.74
CA GLU A 731 -15.83 -41.65 -28.16
C GLU A 731 -14.44 -41.15 -27.73
N PHE A 732 -13.77 -40.35 -28.56
CA PHE A 732 -12.56 -39.63 -28.15
C PHE A 732 -12.82 -38.75 -26.92
N ALA A 733 -13.91 -37.99 -26.94
CA ALA A 733 -14.27 -37.09 -25.86
C ALA A 733 -14.53 -37.83 -24.53
N THR A 734 -15.03 -39.07 -24.58
CA THR A 734 -15.36 -39.90 -23.41
C THR A 734 -14.31 -40.95 -23.06
N GLY A 735 -13.30 -41.15 -23.92
CA GLY A 735 -12.26 -42.16 -23.76
C GLY A 735 -12.70 -43.59 -24.06
N ARG A 736 -13.68 -43.75 -24.95
CA ARG A 736 -14.12 -45.06 -25.47
C ARG A 736 -13.29 -45.49 -26.68
N ASP A 737 -13.35 -46.79 -27.00
CA ASP A 737 -12.65 -47.36 -28.16
C ASP A 737 -13.61 -47.41 -29.35
N PRO A 738 -13.35 -46.65 -30.44
CA PRO A 738 -14.26 -46.53 -31.58
C PRO A 738 -14.43 -47.78 -32.43
N ASN A 739 -13.81 -48.88 -32.01
CA ASN A 739 -13.91 -50.19 -32.65
C ASN A 739 -14.65 -51.22 -31.78
N ILE A 740 -15.17 -50.83 -30.60
CA ILE A 740 -15.75 -51.73 -29.60
C ILE A 740 -17.12 -51.21 -29.15
N PHE A 741 -18.17 -51.84 -29.68
CA PHE A 741 -19.56 -51.52 -29.36
C PHE A 741 -19.82 -51.36 -27.86
N ASP A 742 -20.27 -50.18 -27.43
CA ASP A 742 -20.66 -49.87 -26.05
C ASP A 742 -22.19 -49.75 -25.89
N ALA A 743 -22.74 -50.43 -24.88
CA ALA A 743 -24.20 -50.49 -24.66
C ALA A 743 -24.76 -49.34 -23.80
N THR A 744 -23.93 -48.38 -23.40
CA THR A 744 -24.27 -47.32 -22.42
C THR A 744 -24.21 -45.94 -23.04
N ASP A 745 -25.20 -45.08 -22.78
CA ASP A 745 -25.21 -43.69 -23.26
C ASP A 745 -24.05 -42.86 -22.65
N GLU A 746 -23.40 -41.98 -23.43
CA GLU A 746 -22.35 -41.07 -22.91
C GLU A 746 -22.89 -39.84 -22.16
N VAL A 747 -24.14 -39.48 -22.41
CA VAL A 747 -24.78 -38.28 -21.89
C VAL A 747 -25.95 -38.67 -21.00
N GLU A 748 -25.82 -38.38 -19.71
CA GLU A 748 -26.84 -38.65 -18.71
C GLU A 748 -27.74 -37.42 -18.50
N SER A 749 -29.02 -37.65 -18.20
CA SER A 749 -29.93 -36.59 -17.79
C SER A 749 -30.01 -36.50 -16.26
N ALA A 750 -30.00 -35.29 -15.72
CA ALA A 750 -30.13 -35.03 -14.28
C ALA A 750 -31.14 -33.91 -14.00
N ILE A 751 -31.47 -33.71 -12.73
CA ILE A 751 -32.24 -32.57 -12.24
C ILE A 751 -31.37 -31.84 -11.22
N VAL A 752 -31.24 -30.53 -11.39
CA VAL A 752 -30.52 -29.65 -10.46
C VAL A 752 -31.53 -28.74 -9.77
N GLU A 753 -31.42 -28.62 -8.44
CA GLU A 753 -32.21 -27.68 -7.66
C GLU A 753 -31.38 -26.44 -7.32
N THR A 754 -31.89 -25.27 -7.71
CA THR A 754 -31.30 -23.97 -7.40
C THR A 754 -32.41 -23.03 -6.94
N ASP A 755 -32.23 -22.38 -5.78
CA ASP A 755 -33.21 -21.45 -5.19
C ASP A 755 -34.64 -22.00 -5.07
N GLY A 756 -34.77 -23.31 -4.80
CA GLY A 756 -36.05 -24.02 -4.68
C GLY A 756 -36.78 -24.25 -6.01
N GLN A 757 -36.11 -24.03 -7.14
CA GLN A 757 -36.59 -24.39 -8.48
C GLN A 757 -35.79 -25.56 -9.04
N LEU A 758 -36.47 -26.45 -9.78
CA LEU A 758 -35.85 -27.60 -10.42
C LEU A 758 -35.55 -27.28 -11.89
N PHE A 759 -34.37 -27.62 -12.35
CA PHE A 759 -33.90 -27.43 -13.73
C PHE A 759 -33.47 -28.77 -14.31
N ALA A 760 -33.78 -28.99 -15.60
CA ALA A 760 -33.24 -30.14 -16.32
C ALA A 760 -31.75 -29.92 -16.59
N ALA A 761 -30.96 -30.97 -16.47
CA ALA A 761 -29.52 -30.94 -16.70
C ALA A 761 -29.06 -32.11 -17.58
N MET A 762 -27.96 -31.90 -18.29
CA MET A 762 -27.20 -32.95 -18.96
C MET A 762 -25.83 -33.05 -18.31
N VAL A 763 -25.38 -34.28 -18.10
CA VAL A 763 -24.05 -34.61 -17.59
C VAL A 763 -23.36 -35.47 -18.63
N PHE A 764 -22.19 -35.04 -19.07
CA PHE A 764 -21.37 -35.79 -20.00
C PHE A 764 -20.02 -36.10 -19.33
N ARG A 765 -19.61 -37.37 -19.39
CA ARG A 765 -18.38 -37.84 -18.76
C ARG A 765 -17.22 -37.70 -19.74
N GLN A 766 -16.43 -36.65 -19.60
CA GLN A 766 -15.27 -36.37 -20.46
C GLN A 766 -14.03 -37.12 -19.99
N GLN A 767 -13.23 -37.68 -20.89
CA GLN A 767 -11.87 -38.12 -20.59
C GLN A 767 -10.98 -36.90 -20.33
N ILE A 768 -10.27 -36.87 -19.20
CA ILE A 768 -9.31 -35.81 -18.92
C ILE A 768 -8.17 -35.90 -19.94
N GLY A 769 -7.84 -34.77 -20.56
CA GLY A 769 -6.83 -34.68 -21.61
C GLY A 769 -7.41 -34.69 -23.03
N ALA A 770 -8.67 -35.06 -23.25
CA ALA A 770 -9.36 -34.90 -24.54
C ALA A 770 -9.73 -33.42 -24.77
N ASP A 771 -8.72 -32.57 -24.92
CA ASP A 771 -8.81 -31.10 -24.86
C ASP A 771 -9.16 -30.47 -26.22
N GLU A 772 -8.86 -31.16 -27.32
CA GLU A 772 -9.05 -30.74 -28.72
C GLU A 772 -10.50 -30.77 -29.20
N ILE A 773 -11.44 -30.69 -28.26
CA ILE A 773 -12.88 -30.58 -28.51
C ILE A 773 -13.43 -29.29 -27.92
N SER A 774 -14.44 -28.75 -28.58
CA SER A 774 -15.35 -27.75 -28.01
C SER A 774 -16.68 -28.42 -27.78
N PHE A 775 -17.35 -28.06 -26.69
CA PHE A 775 -18.68 -28.55 -26.42
C PHE A 775 -19.58 -27.42 -25.92
N ARG A 776 -20.86 -27.47 -26.30
CA ARG A 776 -21.88 -26.56 -25.79
C ARG A 776 -23.22 -27.26 -25.63
N GLY A 777 -23.98 -26.85 -24.63
CA GLY A 777 -25.36 -27.29 -24.47
C GLY A 777 -26.29 -26.44 -25.34
N GLU A 778 -27.22 -27.10 -26.01
CA GLU A 778 -28.30 -26.46 -26.76
C GLU A 778 -29.66 -26.93 -26.26
N SER A 779 -30.66 -26.09 -26.44
CA SER A 779 -32.06 -26.36 -26.08
C SER A 779 -32.99 -26.18 -27.27
N SER A 780 -34.09 -26.91 -27.28
CA SER A 780 -35.14 -26.80 -28.28
C SER A 780 -36.53 -27.05 -27.70
N GLY A 781 -37.55 -26.39 -28.25
CA GLY A 781 -38.96 -26.68 -27.94
C GLY A 781 -39.65 -27.60 -28.97
N ASP A 782 -39.00 -27.88 -30.10
CA ASP A 782 -39.63 -28.58 -31.24
C ASP A 782 -38.71 -29.60 -31.95
N LEU A 783 -37.48 -29.79 -31.48
CA LEU A 783 -36.43 -30.64 -32.07
C LEU A 783 -35.94 -30.18 -33.45
N VAL A 784 -36.41 -29.04 -33.95
CA VAL A 784 -36.04 -28.48 -35.27
C VAL A 784 -35.18 -27.24 -35.08
N ASN A 785 -35.63 -26.31 -34.24
CA ASN A 785 -34.95 -25.06 -33.95
C ASN A 785 -34.17 -25.23 -32.64
N TRP A 786 -32.84 -25.20 -32.73
CA TRP A 786 -31.94 -25.31 -31.60
C TRP A 786 -31.30 -23.96 -31.31
N THR A 787 -31.20 -23.64 -30.03
CA THR A 787 -30.57 -22.41 -29.53
C THR A 787 -29.65 -22.72 -28.38
N ASP A 788 -28.53 -22.02 -28.32
CA ASP A 788 -27.69 -21.97 -27.11
C ASP A 788 -28.55 -21.57 -25.92
N GLY A 789 -28.39 -22.24 -24.78
CA GLY A 789 -29.29 -22.01 -23.65
C GLY A 789 -28.83 -22.66 -22.35
N PRO A 790 -28.50 -23.96 -22.33
CA PRO A 790 -27.97 -24.60 -21.15
C PRO A 790 -26.66 -23.95 -20.68
N LEU A 791 -26.64 -23.53 -19.42
CA LEU A 791 -25.49 -22.92 -18.76
C LEU A 791 -24.50 -24.00 -18.35
N TYR A 792 -23.21 -23.78 -18.65
CA TYR A 792 -22.13 -24.58 -18.08
C TYR A 792 -22.05 -24.33 -16.58
N LEU A 793 -22.30 -25.36 -15.77
CA LEU A 793 -22.23 -25.27 -14.31
C LEU A 793 -20.86 -25.62 -13.75
N GLY A 794 -19.96 -26.16 -14.56
CA GLY A 794 -18.65 -26.60 -14.11
C GLY A 794 -18.38 -28.06 -14.47
N ARG A 795 -17.23 -28.53 -13.97
CA ARG A 795 -16.80 -29.92 -14.11
C ARG A 795 -16.22 -30.43 -12.79
N THR A 796 -16.37 -31.73 -12.56
CA THR A 796 -15.85 -32.39 -11.36
C THR A 796 -14.98 -33.57 -11.77
N ASN A 797 -13.75 -33.64 -11.25
CA ASN A 797 -12.87 -34.78 -11.49
C ASN A 797 -13.39 -36.00 -10.73
N ASN A 798 -13.55 -37.13 -11.42
CA ASN A 798 -14.10 -38.36 -10.85
C ASN A 798 -13.02 -39.24 -10.17
N GLY A 799 -11.74 -38.88 -10.26
CA GLY A 799 -10.62 -39.63 -9.69
C GLY A 799 -10.22 -40.89 -10.47
N ASP A 800 -10.77 -41.09 -11.67
CA ASP A 800 -10.53 -42.26 -12.52
C ASP A 800 -10.05 -41.90 -13.94
N GLY A 801 -9.54 -40.68 -14.11
CA GLY A 801 -9.11 -40.15 -15.41
C GLY A 801 -10.23 -39.50 -16.22
N THR A 802 -11.43 -39.35 -15.65
CA THR A 802 -12.56 -38.65 -16.28
C THR A 802 -13.06 -37.48 -15.44
N SER A 803 -13.78 -36.56 -16.08
CA SER A 803 -14.51 -35.47 -15.42
C SER A 803 -15.98 -35.48 -15.83
N SER A 804 -16.88 -35.26 -14.88
CA SER A 804 -18.29 -35.03 -15.16
C SER A 804 -18.53 -33.57 -15.46
N VAL A 805 -18.98 -33.26 -16.67
CA VAL A 805 -19.25 -31.90 -17.18
C VAL A 805 -20.75 -31.63 -17.15
N TRP A 806 -21.16 -30.51 -16.54
CA TRP A 806 -22.56 -30.20 -16.29
C TRP A 806 -23.09 -29.05 -17.14
N PHE A 807 -24.22 -29.29 -17.79
CA PHE A 807 -25.03 -28.27 -18.49
C PHE A 807 -26.43 -28.24 -17.88
N VAL A 808 -26.88 -27.07 -17.40
CA VAL A 808 -28.22 -26.89 -16.82
C VAL A 808 -29.07 -26.00 -17.70
N SER A 809 -30.31 -26.41 -17.95
CA SER A 809 -31.29 -25.59 -18.65
C SER A 809 -31.42 -24.22 -17.99
N ASN A 810 -31.57 -23.18 -18.80
CA ASN A 810 -31.90 -21.84 -18.32
C ASN A 810 -33.41 -21.68 -17.99
N ARG A 811 -34.19 -22.76 -18.07
CA ARG A 811 -35.62 -22.79 -17.77
C ARG A 811 -35.92 -23.77 -16.65
N ALA A 812 -36.66 -23.29 -15.66
CA ALA A 812 -37.17 -24.16 -14.61
C ALA A 812 -38.20 -25.14 -15.20
N ILE A 813 -38.16 -26.37 -14.70
CA ILE A 813 -39.12 -27.42 -15.03
C ILE A 813 -40.54 -26.92 -14.73
N GLY A 814 -41.44 -27.08 -15.70
CA GLY A 814 -42.84 -26.65 -15.62
C GLY A 814 -43.11 -25.25 -16.20
N THR A 815 -42.10 -24.53 -16.70
CA THR A 815 -42.29 -23.23 -17.36
C THR A 815 -42.60 -23.34 -18.87
N SER A 816 -42.41 -24.52 -19.47
CA SER A 816 -42.73 -24.82 -20.87
C SER A 816 -43.49 -26.14 -20.97
N GLU A 817 -44.25 -26.34 -22.07
CA GLU A 817 -44.95 -27.60 -22.34
C GLU A 817 -43.96 -28.76 -22.58
N ARG A 818 -42.83 -28.45 -23.22
CA ARG A 818 -41.72 -29.38 -23.48
C ARG A 818 -40.42 -28.60 -23.70
N GLU A 819 -39.32 -29.22 -23.33
CA GLU A 819 -37.96 -28.76 -23.60
C GLU A 819 -37.09 -29.99 -23.87
N PHE A 820 -36.21 -29.87 -24.86
CA PHE A 820 -35.23 -30.88 -25.24
C PHE A 820 -33.85 -30.26 -25.11
N LEU A 821 -32.91 -31.02 -24.55
CA LEU A 821 -31.53 -30.60 -24.41
C LEU A 821 -30.66 -31.51 -25.29
N ARG A 822 -29.60 -30.97 -25.90
CA ARG A 822 -28.56 -31.76 -26.54
C ARG A 822 -27.18 -31.17 -26.29
N LEU A 823 -26.17 -32.04 -26.29
CA LEU A 823 -24.77 -31.66 -26.31
C LEU A 823 -24.32 -31.58 -27.77
N GLU A 824 -23.75 -30.45 -28.17
CA GLU A 824 -22.98 -30.35 -29.41
C GLU A 824 -21.49 -30.46 -29.08
N ILE A 825 -20.78 -31.31 -29.81
CA ILE A 825 -19.32 -31.46 -29.73
C ILE A 825 -18.74 -31.22 -31.12
N THR A 826 -17.70 -30.41 -31.19
CA THR A 826 -16.93 -30.14 -32.42
C THR A 826 -15.44 -30.24 -32.12
N THR A 827 -14.63 -30.52 -33.14
CA THR A 827 -13.17 -30.41 -33.01
C THR A 827 -12.78 -28.94 -32.83
N LYS A 828 -11.70 -28.69 -32.09
CA LYS A 828 -11.03 -27.39 -32.14
C LYS A 828 -10.17 -27.31 -33.40
N PRO A 829 -10.08 -26.11 -34.02
CA PRO A 829 -9.29 -25.90 -35.23
C PRO A 829 -7.78 -25.98 -35.00
#